data_AF-D8SAF7-F1
#
_entry.id   AF-D8SAF7-F1
#
_cell.length_a   1.000
_cell.length_b   1.000
_cell.length_c   1.000
_cell.angle_alpha   90.00
_cell.angle_beta   90.00
_cell.angle_gamma   90.00
#
_symmetry.space_group_name_H-M   'P 1'
#
loop_
_entity.id
_entity.type
_entity.pdbx_description
1 polymer ?
#
loop_
_entity_poly.entity_id
_entity_poly.type
_entity_poly.pdbx_seq_one_letter_code
_entity_poly.pdbx_strand_id
1 'polypeptide(L)'
;DLWSLPVRERRRLHQYWLLKIHTEARRQLARHTLNYLAACKANEEAQREIQLSILRKSKVVGMTTTGAARLNEMLAVLQPEIVIVEEAAEVLESHVLACLTQHTRQLILIGDHLQLRPSVATYKLATKHKLEVSLFERMVKNGIQHVMLQTQRRMKPCISKLISGTIYPSLKDHARASEYEDIKGMKSSLFFLDHKALEQQDCGDEEDGATKINPIEAGLVVELCVYLLNQACYDAKDVTILAMYKGQVKEIQRSLPRVSSVDEFQGEENTIILLSLVRSNIIPDKESAGKIGFLNIANRINVALSRARQGLYMFGNAELLTRKSDLWRKILEILQEQHSIGDALVLRCQNHPDTETPVRKIQDFRLVGDGGCNRPCEFQLECGHACPRRCHPGSHDAVICPKQCEKIREECGHSCANLCHGDRPCRPCQILVAKINPSCGHEQRIPCATKVEEVACSSPCPRPLPCGHPCPSSCGRPCETKCCESVVRELPCGHGERMRCFHDPATFSCSVSCDAILEGCQHRCKGTCGRCQRGEKHITCQQRCGRDLPCGHLCQDSCSVPCPPCRRPCDKRCVHSQCSKRCGEPCRPCRERCSWRCRHLKCELKCHETCQRGRCDMPCRRRLSTCRHRCIGLCGEPCPTKCRICDPETRDPISLTSLGESDRSDRFIQLQDCGHLFEVSTLDRWMESDDNQSAILLKSCPLCKTPIRRTHRYANIVKAKLQEIEQVKRRVMANYKTNQGFQHLGKKNHSAAIELFTEAIQVESGLFQAHLGIGTAYCQAKDFEKAIDHLRLIVQSSPLSSEISTIRSDTSSSSSYTPLPSNVSPSDLVANAGVELAIQAMVQWALALTNLQKFAAAVAICEAVLGHDPGNENAVRIKSEAEKMKRSVEIEAVELRAALGSVGGTWYKCPNGHIYVVGECGRPMEQSRCPDCTAVIGGSHH
;
A
#
# COMPACT_ATOMS: atom_id res chain seq x y z
N ASP A 1 -69.48 11.93 -4.65
CA ASP A 1 -68.79 11.54 -5.90
C ASP A 1 -67.79 12.64 -6.27
N LEU A 2 -66.50 12.36 -6.23
CA LEU A 2 -65.45 13.36 -6.47
C LEU A 2 -65.45 13.88 -7.91
N TRP A 3 -65.89 13.04 -8.86
CA TRP A 3 -65.89 13.31 -10.28
C TRP A 3 -67.06 14.20 -10.71
N SER A 4 -68.10 14.28 -9.87
CA SER A 4 -69.22 15.22 -10.03
C SER A 4 -68.86 16.68 -9.71
N LEU A 5 -67.69 16.94 -9.09
CA LEU A 5 -67.28 18.29 -8.70
C LEU A 5 -66.58 19.05 -9.84
N PRO A 6 -66.79 20.38 -9.96
CA PRO A 6 -66.05 21.23 -10.89
C PRO A 6 -64.53 21.10 -10.71
N VAL A 7 -63.77 21.17 -11.81
CA VAL A 7 -62.30 21.03 -11.81
C VAL A 7 -61.61 21.94 -10.79
N ARG A 8 -62.15 23.15 -10.59
CA ARG A 8 -61.63 24.12 -9.61
C ARG A 8 -61.74 23.61 -8.16
N GLU A 9 -62.83 22.94 -7.81
CA GLU A 9 -63.05 22.39 -6.47
C GLU A 9 -62.25 21.10 -6.24
N ARG A 10 -62.14 20.24 -7.25
CA ARG A 10 -61.24 19.07 -7.22
C ARG A 10 -59.79 19.49 -7.00
N ARG A 11 -59.32 20.57 -7.65
CA ARG A 11 -57.97 21.10 -7.47
C ARG A 11 -57.74 21.63 -6.05
N ARG A 12 -58.74 22.29 -5.46
CA ARG A 12 -58.71 22.74 -4.05
C ARG A 12 -58.66 21.56 -3.07
N LEU A 13 -59.47 20.52 -3.29
CA LEU A 13 -59.46 19.31 -2.47
C LEU A 13 -58.13 18.54 -2.58
N HIS A 14 -57.58 18.41 -3.78
CA HIS A 14 -56.27 17.80 -4.01
C HIS A 14 -55.15 18.58 -3.30
N GLN A 15 -55.13 19.91 -3.41
CA GLN A 15 -54.17 20.75 -2.68
C GLN A 15 -54.33 20.61 -1.16
N TYR A 16 -55.56 20.58 -0.65
CA TYR A 16 -55.85 20.35 0.76
C TYR A 16 -55.34 18.99 1.25
N TRP A 17 -55.57 17.91 0.49
CA TRP A 17 -55.06 16.58 0.83
C TRP A 17 -53.54 16.49 0.75
N LEU A 18 -52.91 17.08 -0.27
CA LEU A 18 -51.45 17.18 -0.34
C LEU A 18 -50.88 17.94 0.86
N LEU A 19 -51.48 19.07 1.24
CA LEU A 19 -51.10 19.81 2.44
C LEU A 19 -51.24 18.95 3.70
N LYS A 20 -52.35 18.20 3.82
CA LYS A 20 -52.58 17.31 4.97
C LYS A 20 -51.55 16.17 5.03
N ILE A 21 -51.26 15.52 3.90
CA ILE A 21 -50.25 14.45 3.79
C ILE A 21 -48.84 15.00 4.09
N HIS A 22 -48.46 16.13 3.50
CA HIS A 22 -47.16 16.75 3.77
C HIS A 22 -47.00 17.19 5.23
N THR A 23 -48.07 17.72 5.83
CA THR A 23 -48.05 18.12 7.26
C THR A 23 -47.87 16.91 8.15
N GLU A 24 -48.56 15.81 7.87
CA GLU A 24 -48.43 14.56 8.62
C GLU A 24 -47.04 13.93 8.42
N ALA A 25 -46.55 13.85 7.18
CA ALA A 25 -45.21 13.35 6.87
C ALA A 25 -44.11 14.20 7.56
N ARG A 26 -44.25 15.53 7.61
CA ARG A 26 -43.33 16.41 8.34
C ARG A 26 -43.35 16.17 9.85
N ARG A 27 -44.53 15.94 10.45
CA ARG A 27 -44.64 15.59 11.87
C ARG A 27 -43.98 14.24 12.16
N GLN A 28 -44.21 13.24 11.32
CA GLN A 28 -43.58 11.93 11.46
C GLN A 28 -42.07 12.03 11.31
N LEU A 29 -41.58 12.76 10.30
CA LEU A 29 -40.15 12.99 10.12
C LEU A 29 -39.54 13.71 11.33
N ALA A 30 -40.17 14.77 11.84
CA ALA A 30 -39.69 15.48 13.02
C ALA A 30 -39.61 14.57 14.25
N ARG A 31 -40.62 13.71 14.45
CA ARG A 31 -40.62 12.69 15.52
C ARG A 31 -39.51 11.67 15.35
N HIS A 32 -39.31 11.14 14.13
CA HIS A 32 -38.24 10.19 13.85
C HIS A 32 -36.85 10.82 14.02
N THR A 33 -36.66 12.07 13.60
CA THR A 33 -35.43 12.82 13.82
C THR A 33 -35.15 13.03 15.30
N LEU A 34 -36.16 13.40 16.11
CA LEU A 34 -36.00 13.53 17.57
C LEU A 34 -35.63 12.20 18.22
N ASN A 35 -36.30 11.10 17.82
CA ASN A 35 -35.98 9.77 18.33
C ASN A 35 -34.57 9.31 17.93
N TYR A 36 -34.15 9.61 16.69
CA TYR A 36 -32.80 9.31 16.22
C TYR A 36 -31.75 10.09 17.01
N LEU A 37 -31.93 11.41 17.18
CA LEU A 37 -31.01 12.24 17.95
C LEU A 37 -30.93 11.80 19.43
N ALA A 38 -32.06 11.42 20.03
CA ALA A 38 -32.10 10.88 21.38
C ALA A 38 -31.34 9.54 21.47
N ALA A 39 -31.51 8.65 20.48
CA ALA A 39 -30.79 7.38 20.42
C ALA A 39 -29.27 7.58 20.20
N CYS A 40 -28.87 8.52 19.34
CA CYS A 40 -27.46 8.88 19.16
C CYS A 40 -26.85 9.38 20.48
N LYS A 41 -27.53 10.30 21.19
CA LYS A 41 -27.08 10.81 22.47
C LYS A 41 -26.95 9.71 23.52
N ALA A 42 -27.93 8.82 23.62
CA ALA A 42 -27.88 7.67 24.54
C ALA A 42 -26.73 6.71 24.21
N ASN A 43 -26.46 6.47 22.92
CA ASN A 43 -25.33 5.64 22.50
C ASN A 43 -23.97 6.29 22.83
N GLU A 44 -23.84 7.60 22.65
CA GLU A 44 -22.62 8.34 23.03
C GLU A 44 -22.39 8.31 24.56
N GLU A 45 -23.45 8.46 25.35
CA GLU A 45 -23.38 8.37 26.82
C GLU A 45 -22.94 6.96 27.25
N ALA A 46 -23.54 5.91 26.68
CA ALA A 46 -23.15 4.52 26.94
C ALA A 46 -21.69 4.23 26.55
N GLN A 47 -21.24 4.73 25.39
CA GLN A 47 -19.85 4.58 24.96
C GLN A 47 -18.88 5.31 25.90
N ARG A 48 -19.23 6.51 26.37
CA ARG A 48 -18.44 7.27 27.35
C ARG A 48 -18.34 6.52 28.67
N GLU A 49 -19.42 5.93 29.17
CA GLU A 49 -19.40 5.12 30.40
C GLU A 49 -18.49 3.90 30.27
N ILE A 50 -18.56 3.19 29.14
CA ILE A 50 -17.67 2.05 28.86
C ILE A 50 -16.21 2.50 28.87
N GLN A 51 -15.88 3.59 28.16
CA GLN A 51 -14.52 4.13 28.13
C GLN A 51 -14.04 4.54 29.52
N LEU A 52 -14.87 5.26 30.30
CA LEU A 52 -14.54 5.64 31.68
C LEU A 52 -14.29 4.42 32.57
N SER A 53 -15.06 3.34 32.39
CA SER A 53 -14.88 2.09 33.14
C SER A 53 -13.53 1.42 32.86
N ILE A 54 -13.04 1.55 31.62
CA ILE A 54 -11.73 1.02 31.20
C ILE A 54 -10.63 1.93 31.75
N LEU A 55 -10.74 3.25 31.54
CA LEU A 55 -9.73 4.22 31.98
C LEU A 55 -9.53 4.21 33.50
N ARG A 56 -10.59 4.04 34.29
CA ARG A 56 -10.51 3.92 35.76
C ARG A 56 -9.72 2.68 36.23
N LYS A 57 -9.61 1.64 35.39
CA LYS A 57 -8.82 0.43 35.70
C LYS A 57 -7.34 0.60 35.32
N SER A 58 -7.01 1.58 34.49
CA SER A 58 -5.65 1.83 34.01
C SER A 58 -4.84 2.64 35.02
N LYS A 59 -3.58 2.26 35.24
CA LYS A 59 -2.65 3.01 36.10
C LYS A 59 -2.06 4.24 35.42
N VAL A 60 -1.91 4.17 34.10
CA VAL A 60 -1.36 5.24 33.26
C VAL A 60 -2.27 5.36 32.04
N VAL A 61 -2.65 6.60 31.71
CA VAL A 61 -3.43 6.91 30.52
C VAL A 61 -2.60 7.85 29.67
N GLY A 62 -2.16 7.37 28.51
CA GLY A 62 -1.47 8.19 27.50
C GLY A 62 -2.48 8.86 26.58
N MET A 63 -2.32 10.16 26.33
CA MET A 63 -3.13 10.92 25.38
C MET A 63 -2.32 12.06 24.77
N THR A 64 -2.64 12.43 23.53
CA THR A 64 -2.11 13.65 22.93
C THR A 64 -2.72 14.88 23.61
N THR A 65 -2.00 15.99 23.63
CA THR A 65 -2.46 17.22 24.30
C THR A 65 -3.74 17.79 23.66
N THR A 66 -3.88 17.67 22.34
CA THR A 66 -5.13 17.98 21.62
C THR A 66 -6.27 17.03 22.00
N GLY A 67 -5.97 15.73 22.16
CA GLY A 67 -6.95 14.74 22.61
C GLY A 67 -7.43 15.01 24.03
N ALA A 68 -6.51 15.36 24.93
CA ALA A 68 -6.79 15.74 26.30
C ALA A 68 -7.68 17.01 26.38
N ALA A 69 -7.37 18.02 25.58
CA ALA A 69 -8.19 19.24 25.49
C ALA A 69 -9.61 18.93 24.98
N ARG A 70 -9.75 18.04 23.99
CA ARG A 70 -11.07 17.60 23.47
C ARG A 70 -11.86 16.78 24.48
N LEU A 71 -11.18 15.97 25.29
CA LEU A 71 -11.79 15.04 26.26
C LEU A 71 -11.73 15.59 27.70
N ASN A 72 -11.74 16.91 27.87
CA ASN A 72 -11.66 17.56 29.18
C ASN A 72 -12.74 17.06 30.15
N GLU A 73 -13.98 16.85 29.69
CA GLU A 73 -15.06 16.28 30.53
C GLU A 73 -14.71 14.89 31.06
N MET A 74 -14.09 14.04 30.24
CA MET A 74 -13.65 12.72 30.67
C MET A 74 -12.51 12.81 31.69
N LEU A 75 -11.58 13.76 31.52
CA LEU A 75 -10.52 14.00 32.49
C LEU A 75 -11.10 14.47 33.83
N ALA A 76 -12.11 15.34 33.81
CA ALA A 76 -12.80 15.79 35.01
C ALA A 76 -13.46 14.62 35.77
N VAL A 77 -14.00 13.62 35.04
CA VAL A 77 -14.61 12.42 35.65
C VAL A 77 -13.57 11.36 36.05
N LEU A 78 -12.44 11.28 35.34
CA LEU A 78 -11.33 10.39 35.66
C LEU A 78 -10.54 10.86 36.88
N GLN A 79 -10.54 12.18 37.14
CA GLN A 79 -9.90 12.82 38.29
C GLN A 79 -8.40 12.49 38.42
N PRO A 80 -7.58 12.72 37.37
CA PRO A 80 -6.16 12.43 37.45
C PRO A 80 -5.47 13.36 38.47
N GLU A 81 -4.91 12.76 39.52
CA GLU A 81 -4.15 13.50 40.54
C GLU A 81 -2.77 13.95 40.04
N ILE A 82 -2.16 13.18 39.14
CA ILE A 82 -0.83 13.43 38.58
C ILE A 82 -0.95 13.55 37.07
N VAL A 83 -0.47 14.66 36.52
CA VAL A 83 -0.39 14.90 35.08
C VAL A 83 1.07 15.07 34.68
N ILE A 84 1.52 14.26 33.72
CA ILE A 84 2.87 14.34 33.15
C ILE A 84 2.74 14.81 31.71
N VAL A 85 3.47 15.87 31.37
CA VAL A 85 3.53 16.41 30.00
C VAL A 85 4.95 16.26 29.50
N GLU A 86 5.14 15.38 28.52
CA GLU A 86 6.38 15.24 27.75
C GLU A 86 6.43 16.28 26.62
N GLU A 87 7.63 16.68 26.21
CA GLU A 87 7.87 17.78 25.25
C GLU A 87 7.11 19.07 25.60
N ALA A 88 6.97 19.37 26.90
CA ALA A 88 6.17 20.47 27.41
C ALA A 88 6.59 21.85 26.88
N ALA A 89 7.82 21.98 26.38
CA ALA A 89 8.31 23.19 25.72
C ALA A 89 7.68 23.44 24.34
N GLU A 90 7.26 22.38 23.64
CA GLU A 90 6.63 22.42 22.31
C GLU A 90 5.09 22.42 22.39
N VAL A 91 4.52 22.27 23.59
CA VAL A 91 3.07 22.26 23.79
C VAL A 91 2.54 23.67 24.06
N LEU A 92 1.46 24.05 23.35
CA LEU A 92 0.72 25.29 23.64
C LEU A 92 0.23 25.29 25.07
N GLU A 93 0.41 26.42 25.76
CA GLU A 93 -0.09 26.59 27.12
C GLU A 93 -1.57 26.23 27.25
N SER A 94 -2.40 26.70 26.33
CA SER A 94 -3.85 26.46 26.37
C SER A 94 -4.17 24.96 26.41
N HIS A 95 -3.38 24.12 25.74
CA HIS A 95 -3.57 22.67 25.77
C HIS A 95 -3.18 22.10 27.12
N VAL A 96 -2.07 22.54 27.72
CA VAL A 96 -1.68 22.08 29.07
C VAL A 96 -2.75 22.46 30.09
N LEU A 97 -3.23 23.70 30.06
CA LEU A 97 -4.29 24.18 30.97
C LEU A 97 -5.59 23.39 30.80
N ALA A 98 -5.96 23.04 29.56
CA ALA A 98 -7.14 22.22 29.29
C ALA A 98 -7.01 20.78 29.81
N CYS A 99 -5.80 20.30 30.12
CA CYS A 99 -5.59 18.99 30.74
C CYS A 99 -5.71 19.03 32.27
N LEU A 100 -5.61 20.21 32.88
CA LEU A 100 -5.65 20.36 34.33
C LEU A 100 -7.09 20.39 34.82
N THR A 101 -7.36 19.61 35.85
CA THR A 101 -8.66 19.60 36.52
C THR A 101 -8.49 20.10 37.95
N GLN A 102 -9.60 20.43 38.61
CA GLN A 102 -9.59 20.74 40.05
C GLN A 102 -9.02 19.60 40.93
N HIS A 103 -8.93 18.38 40.38
CA HIS A 103 -8.40 17.20 41.07
C HIS A 103 -6.89 17.01 40.86
N THR A 104 -6.28 17.73 39.93
CA THR A 104 -4.85 17.63 39.65
C THR A 104 -4.03 18.23 40.80
N ARG A 105 -3.28 17.38 41.50
CA ARG A 105 -2.43 17.73 42.65
C ARG A 105 -0.97 17.94 42.26
N GLN A 106 -0.49 17.23 41.24
CA GLN A 106 0.89 17.28 40.78
C GLN A 106 0.95 17.41 39.26
N LEU A 107 1.64 18.43 38.78
CA LEU A 107 1.94 18.63 37.37
C LEU A 107 3.45 18.48 37.16
N ILE A 108 3.85 17.55 36.30
CA ILE A 108 5.24 17.29 35.92
C ILE A 108 5.40 17.70 34.46
N LEU A 109 6.19 18.74 34.21
CA LEU A 109 6.49 19.21 32.85
C LEU A 109 7.92 18.82 32.50
N ILE A 110 8.08 18.02 31.45
CA ILE A 110 9.37 17.57 30.94
C ILE A 110 9.51 18.18 29.55
N GLY A 111 10.54 18.99 29.33
CA GLY A 111 10.77 19.61 28.03
C GLY A 111 12.03 20.46 28.02
N ASP A 112 12.32 21.02 26.85
CA ASP A 112 13.49 21.84 26.64
C ASP A 112 13.11 23.17 25.96
N HIS A 113 13.08 24.24 26.76
CA HIS A 113 12.72 25.57 26.30
C HIS A 113 13.75 26.22 25.34
N LEU A 114 14.91 25.58 25.17
CA LEU A 114 15.93 25.98 24.18
C LEU A 114 15.80 25.19 22.86
N GLN A 115 14.86 24.23 22.75
CA GLN A 115 14.44 23.57 21.50
C GLN A 115 13.14 24.19 20.95
N LEU A 116 12.43 23.56 20.00
CA LEU A 116 11.32 24.23 19.33
C LEU A 116 10.20 24.65 20.29
N ARG A 117 9.58 25.77 19.93
CA ARG A 117 8.38 26.30 20.55
C ARG A 117 7.13 25.73 19.87
N PRO A 118 5.96 25.80 20.52
CA PRO A 118 4.70 25.42 19.92
C PRO A 118 4.42 26.19 18.63
N SER A 119 3.91 25.48 17.61
CA SER A 119 3.50 26.10 16.35
C SER A 119 2.16 26.81 16.49
N VAL A 120 2.11 28.09 16.13
CA VAL A 120 0.90 28.92 16.13
C VAL A 120 0.57 29.30 14.69
N ALA A 121 -0.64 28.97 14.24
CA ALA A 121 -1.08 29.17 12.86
C ALA A 121 -0.99 30.64 12.38
N THR A 122 -1.13 31.59 13.29
CA THR A 122 -1.07 33.03 12.97
C THR A 122 0.20 33.66 13.51
N TYR A 123 1.08 34.12 12.61
CA TYR A 123 2.34 34.79 12.96
C TYR A 123 2.16 35.99 13.90
N LYS A 124 1.11 36.80 13.71
CA LYS A 124 0.79 37.95 14.58
C LYS A 124 0.48 37.50 16.02
N LEU A 125 -0.26 36.42 16.19
CA LEU A 125 -0.60 35.86 17.49
C LEU A 125 0.64 35.26 18.17
N ALA A 126 1.47 34.56 17.40
CA ALA A 126 2.74 34.01 17.86
C ALA A 126 3.67 35.10 18.40
N THR A 127 3.95 36.12 17.60
CA THR A 127 5.02 37.09 17.89
C THR A 127 4.56 38.29 18.72
N LYS A 128 3.42 38.91 18.38
CA LYS A 128 2.93 40.12 19.08
C LYS A 128 2.30 39.77 20.43
N HIS A 129 1.58 38.66 20.51
CA HIS A 129 0.88 38.21 21.72
C HIS A 129 1.62 37.07 22.45
N LYS A 130 2.78 36.63 21.94
CA LYS A 130 3.65 35.62 22.57
C LYS A 130 2.95 34.28 22.84
N LEU A 131 1.98 33.90 22.02
CA LEU A 131 1.28 32.62 22.14
C LEU A 131 2.17 31.40 21.85
N GLU A 132 3.32 31.61 21.22
CA GLU A 132 4.36 30.59 21.04
C GLU A 132 5.19 30.33 22.33
N VAL A 133 4.94 31.04 23.43
CA VAL A 133 5.63 30.76 24.70
C VAL A 133 4.84 29.71 25.46
N SER A 134 5.38 28.49 25.53
CA SER A 134 4.79 27.39 26.29
C SER A 134 4.72 27.70 27.78
N LEU A 135 3.83 26.98 28.50
CA LEU A 135 3.74 27.08 29.96
C LEU A 135 5.10 26.76 30.60
N PHE A 136 5.79 25.74 30.09
CA PHE A 136 7.12 25.36 30.55
C PHE A 136 8.15 26.49 30.40
N GLU A 137 8.27 27.08 29.21
CA GLU A 137 9.21 28.20 28.98
C GLU A 137 8.88 29.39 29.87
N ARG A 138 7.59 29.67 30.10
CA ARG A 138 7.18 30.78 30.97
C ARG A 138 7.52 30.53 32.43
N MET A 139 7.28 29.32 32.93
CA MET A 139 7.64 28.92 34.29
C MET A 139 9.14 29.07 34.53
N VAL A 140 9.97 28.60 33.59
CA VAL A 140 11.43 28.74 33.66
C VAL A 140 11.83 30.22 33.69
N LYS A 141 11.28 31.06 32.79
CA LYS A 141 11.57 32.50 32.75
C LYS A 141 11.14 33.26 34.00
N ASN A 142 10.11 32.78 34.68
CA ASN A 142 9.63 33.35 35.94
C ASN A 142 10.44 32.87 37.16
N GLY A 143 11.53 32.13 36.95
CA GLY A 143 12.42 31.69 38.03
C GLY A 143 11.89 30.50 38.83
N ILE A 144 10.93 29.73 38.30
CA ILE A 144 10.52 28.49 38.94
C ILE A 144 11.71 27.51 38.94
N GLN A 145 11.95 26.91 40.11
CA GLN A 145 13.01 25.91 40.27
C GLN A 145 12.76 24.74 39.31
N HIS A 146 13.78 24.41 38.52
CA HIS A 146 13.74 23.31 37.57
C HIS A 146 15.08 22.58 37.61
N VAL A 147 15.07 21.31 37.20
CA VAL A 147 16.25 20.46 37.13
C VAL A 147 16.63 20.29 35.67
N MET A 148 17.86 20.66 35.31
CA MET A 148 18.42 20.39 33.99
C MET A 148 19.29 19.13 34.05
N LEU A 149 18.98 18.15 33.20
CA LEU A 149 19.86 16.99 33.01
C LEU A 149 21.10 17.42 32.22
N GLN A 150 22.29 17.29 32.83
CA GLN A 150 23.53 17.86 32.29
C GLN A 150 24.35 16.88 31.44
N THR A 151 24.01 15.59 31.40
CA THR A 151 24.84 14.57 30.74
C THR A 151 24.15 14.05 29.48
N GLN A 152 24.75 14.31 28.30
CA GLN A 152 24.27 13.82 27.02
C GLN A 152 24.89 12.45 26.67
N ARG A 153 24.11 11.57 26.02
CA ARG A 153 24.51 10.21 25.63
C ARG A 153 24.34 9.92 24.14
N ARG A 154 23.95 10.92 23.34
CA ARG A 154 23.53 10.79 21.93
C ARG A 154 24.66 11.07 20.96
N MET A 155 25.24 12.27 21.05
CA MET A 155 26.12 12.86 20.03
C MET A 155 27.57 12.56 20.34
N LYS A 156 28.36 12.22 19.33
CA LYS A 156 29.83 12.18 19.44
C LYS A 156 30.38 13.54 19.91
N PRO A 157 31.44 13.59 20.75
CA PRO A 157 31.95 14.85 21.35
C PRO A 157 32.28 15.97 20.36
N CYS A 158 32.73 15.63 19.15
CA CYS A 158 32.96 16.63 18.11
C CYS A 158 31.68 17.39 17.72
N ILE A 159 30.54 16.70 17.68
CA ILE A 159 29.23 17.26 17.36
C ILE A 159 28.64 18.00 18.58
N SER A 160 28.67 17.39 19.77
CA SER A 160 28.09 18.01 20.98
C SER A 160 28.80 19.32 21.35
N LYS A 161 30.09 19.48 21.03
CA LYS A 161 30.84 20.74 21.23
C LYS A 161 30.22 21.92 20.49
N LEU A 162 29.46 21.71 19.42
CA LEU A 162 28.77 22.79 18.69
C LEU A 162 27.65 23.44 19.52
N ILE A 163 27.06 22.68 20.45
CA ILE A 163 25.96 23.13 21.32
C ILE A 163 26.38 23.28 22.80
N SER A 164 27.40 22.54 23.25
CA SER A 164 27.97 22.64 24.59
C SER A 164 28.81 23.91 24.69
N GLY A 165 28.55 24.75 25.70
CA GLY A 165 29.21 26.04 25.90
C GLY A 165 28.64 27.19 25.08
N THR A 166 27.95 26.92 23.96
CA THR A 166 27.27 27.93 23.13
C THR A 166 25.80 28.09 23.52
N ILE A 167 25.03 27.00 23.44
CA ILE A 167 23.59 26.96 23.74
C ILE A 167 23.36 26.45 25.16
N TYR A 168 24.09 25.40 25.55
CA TYR A 168 24.01 24.79 26.87
C TYR A 168 25.37 24.91 27.60
N PRO A 169 25.52 25.87 28.52
CA PRO A 169 26.80 26.12 29.20
C PRO A 169 27.32 24.95 30.04
N SER A 170 26.43 24.09 30.56
CA SER A 170 26.75 23.03 31.53
C SER A 170 26.63 21.61 30.96
N LEU A 171 26.43 21.45 29.65
CA LEU A 171 26.24 20.15 29.00
C LEU A 171 27.57 19.38 28.90
N LYS A 172 27.59 18.14 29.41
CA LYS A 172 28.74 17.24 29.43
C LYS A 172 28.45 15.96 28.67
N ASP A 173 29.49 15.41 28.04
CA ASP A 173 29.40 14.15 27.31
C ASP A 173 29.58 12.94 28.24
N HIS A 174 28.74 11.94 28.08
CA HIS A 174 28.94 10.63 28.72
C HIS A 174 30.01 9.82 27.97
N ALA A 175 30.78 8.98 28.68
CA ALA A 175 31.87 8.19 28.09
C ALA A 175 31.46 7.38 26.84
N ARG A 176 30.26 6.76 26.87
CA ARG A 176 29.66 6.04 25.73
C ARG A 176 29.58 6.83 24.43
N ALA A 177 29.45 8.15 24.48
CA ALA A 177 29.40 8.98 23.28
C ALA A 177 30.76 9.07 22.57
N SER A 178 31.85 8.90 23.32
CA SER A 178 33.22 8.86 22.79
C SER A 178 33.60 7.50 22.20
N GLU A 179 32.84 6.44 22.52
CA GLU A 179 33.07 5.07 22.01
C GLU A 179 32.53 4.87 20.58
N TYR A 180 31.83 5.85 20.00
CA TYR A 180 31.30 5.73 18.64
C TYR A 180 32.42 5.68 17.59
N GLU A 181 32.35 4.67 16.70
CA GLU A 181 33.23 4.56 15.54
C GLU A 181 33.13 5.79 14.61
N ASP A 182 34.16 6.04 13.82
CA ASP A 182 34.10 7.05 12.75
C ASP A 182 33.27 6.57 11.56
N ILE A 183 32.69 7.54 10.84
CA ILE A 183 31.88 7.25 9.66
C ILE A 183 32.77 6.69 8.55
N LYS A 184 32.51 5.46 8.13
CA LYS A 184 33.19 4.76 7.03
C LYS A 184 32.93 5.50 5.71
N GLY A 185 33.95 5.61 4.87
CA GLY A 185 33.89 6.42 3.65
C GLY A 185 34.23 7.90 3.87
N MET A 186 34.30 8.36 5.13
CA MET A 186 34.50 9.77 5.47
C MET A 186 35.82 9.95 6.22
N LYS A 187 36.50 11.08 5.99
CA LYS A 187 37.73 11.42 6.74
C LYS A 187 37.44 11.85 8.17
N SER A 188 36.30 12.52 8.39
CA SER A 188 35.89 13.08 9.67
C SER A 188 34.39 12.85 9.87
N SER A 189 33.99 12.74 11.14
CA SER A 189 32.59 12.53 11.54
C SER A 189 31.76 13.83 11.59
N LEU A 190 32.40 14.99 11.44
CA LEU A 190 31.77 16.31 11.42
C LEU A 190 32.41 17.15 10.33
N PHE A 191 31.61 17.73 9.43
CA PHE A 191 32.13 18.67 8.44
C PHE A 191 31.08 19.68 7.96
N PHE A 192 31.49 20.93 7.75
CA PHE A 192 30.71 21.97 7.09
C PHE A 192 31.31 22.27 5.71
N LEU A 193 30.57 21.95 4.65
CA LEU A 193 30.93 22.30 3.28
C LEU A 193 30.43 23.71 2.98
N ASP A 194 31.36 24.66 2.92
CA ASP A 194 31.08 26.05 2.56
C ASP A 194 30.92 26.20 1.04
N HIS A 195 29.75 26.67 0.62
CA HIS A 195 29.49 27.00 -0.78
C HIS A 195 28.80 28.35 -0.94
N LYS A 196 29.12 29.03 -2.05
CA LYS A 196 28.53 30.33 -2.42
C LYS A 196 27.43 30.21 -3.50
N ALA A 197 26.93 29.01 -3.76
CA ALA A 197 25.83 28.78 -4.70
C ALA A 197 24.59 29.58 -4.29
N LEU A 198 24.00 30.33 -5.23
CA LEU A 198 22.88 31.23 -4.97
C LEU A 198 21.57 30.47 -4.74
N GLU A 199 20.76 30.97 -3.80
CA GLU A 199 19.40 30.50 -3.57
C GLU A 199 18.45 30.91 -4.71
N GLN A 200 17.43 30.10 -4.96
CA GLN A 200 16.32 30.39 -5.87
C GLN A 200 15.01 30.47 -5.07
N GLN A 201 14.03 31.16 -5.63
CA GLN A 201 12.68 31.24 -5.07
C GLN A 201 11.79 30.20 -5.73
N ASP A 202 11.11 29.39 -4.92
CA ASP A 202 10.12 28.45 -5.44
C ASP A 202 8.84 29.22 -5.80
N CYS A 203 8.46 29.22 -7.07
CA CYS A 203 7.26 29.87 -7.61
C CYS A 203 6.05 28.91 -7.60
N GLY A 204 5.78 28.30 -6.44
CA GLY A 204 4.57 27.52 -6.18
C GLY A 204 3.44 28.36 -5.56
N ASP A 205 2.20 27.89 -5.72
CA ASP A 205 0.92 28.56 -5.41
C ASP A 205 0.91 29.43 -4.13
N GLU A 206 0.33 30.62 -4.25
CA GLU A 206 0.51 31.83 -3.42
C GLU A 206 0.03 31.76 -1.95
N GLU A 207 -0.30 30.58 -1.40
CA GLU A 207 -0.91 30.49 -0.06
C GLU A 207 0.07 30.19 1.09
N ASP A 208 1.24 29.58 0.82
CA ASP A 208 2.30 29.34 1.80
C ASP A 208 3.55 30.13 1.44
N GLY A 209 3.76 31.28 2.10
CA GLY A 209 4.75 32.31 1.74
C GLY A 209 6.09 31.81 1.17
N ALA A 210 6.51 32.43 0.06
CA ALA A 210 7.80 32.29 -0.65
C ALA A 210 8.84 31.33 -0.04
N THR A 211 8.73 30.04 -0.34
CA THR A 211 9.73 29.06 0.10
C THR A 211 11.02 29.19 -0.73
N LYS A 212 12.16 28.80 -0.14
CA LYS A 212 13.49 28.95 -0.74
C LYS A 212 14.09 27.59 -1.04
N ILE A 213 14.79 27.48 -2.17
CA ILE A 213 15.49 26.29 -2.63
C ILE A 213 16.91 26.63 -3.03
N ASN A 214 17.81 25.66 -2.92
CA ASN A 214 19.17 25.74 -3.43
C ASN A 214 19.46 24.42 -4.17
N PRO A 215 19.30 24.41 -5.52
CA PRO A 215 19.43 23.18 -6.30
C PRO A 215 20.84 22.56 -6.28
N ILE A 216 21.87 23.41 -6.19
CA ILE A 216 23.27 22.94 -6.13
C ILE A 216 23.52 22.24 -4.79
N GLU A 217 23.07 22.85 -3.69
CA GLU A 217 23.14 22.26 -2.36
C GLU A 217 22.33 20.96 -2.26
N ALA A 218 21.12 20.93 -2.83
CA ALA A 218 20.29 19.73 -2.90
C ALA A 218 21.02 18.58 -3.63
N GLY A 219 21.63 18.87 -4.78
CA GLY A 219 22.41 17.88 -5.52
C GLY A 219 23.62 17.34 -4.74
N LEU A 220 24.36 18.22 -4.04
CA LEU A 220 25.49 17.80 -3.20
C LEU A 220 25.06 16.85 -2.07
N VAL A 221 23.94 17.19 -1.41
CA VAL A 221 23.38 16.38 -0.32
C VAL A 221 22.89 15.02 -0.83
N VAL A 222 22.25 14.98 -2.00
CA VAL A 222 21.78 13.74 -2.64
C VAL A 222 22.96 12.84 -3.02
N GLU A 223 23.98 13.37 -3.70
CA GLU A 223 25.15 12.59 -4.09
C GLU A 223 25.93 12.06 -2.89
N LEU A 224 26.08 12.86 -1.82
CA LEU A 224 26.70 12.38 -0.58
C LEU A 224 25.87 11.25 0.07
N CYS A 225 24.55 11.37 0.08
CA CYS A 225 23.67 10.32 0.58
C CYS A 225 23.85 9.02 -0.22
N VAL A 226 23.85 9.10 -1.56
CA VAL A 226 24.08 7.95 -2.44
C VAL A 226 25.46 7.34 -2.20
N TYR A 227 26.50 8.16 -2.05
CA TYR A 227 27.86 7.71 -1.72
C TYR A 227 27.92 6.94 -0.39
N LEU A 228 27.25 7.45 0.66
CA LEU A 228 27.19 6.81 1.96
C LEU A 228 26.43 5.48 1.91
N LEU A 229 25.32 5.41 1.18
CA LEU A 229 24.58 4.16 0.99
C LEU A 229 25.39 3.12 0.19
N ASN A 230 26.26 3.58 -0.71
CA ASN A 230 27.19 2.71 -1.44
C ASN A 230 28.37 2.21 -0.58
N GLN A 231 28.50 2.63 0.70
CA GLN A 231 29.54 2.11 1.62
C GLN A 231 29.28 0.69 2.13
N ALA A 232 28.15 0.07 1.79
CA ALA A 232 27.72 -1.29 2.16
C ALA A 232 27.57 -1.57 3.67
N CYS A 233 27.88 -0.60 4.54
CA CYS A 233 27.75 -0.66 5.99
C CYS A 233 26.59 0.19 6.53
N TYR A 234 25.95 0.98 5.68
CA TYR A 234 24.82 1.85 6.04
C TYR A 234 23.59 1.45 5.24
N ASP A 235 22.49 1.21 5.95
CA ASP A 235 21.17 1.07 5.33
C ASP A 235 20.55 2.45 5.12
N ALA A 236 19.52 2.52 4.29
CA ALA A 236 18.72 3.73 4.13
C ALA A 236 18.25 4.29 5.49
N LYS A 237 17.95 3.43 6.47
CA LYS A 237 17.52 3.80 7.82
C LYS A 237 18.54 4.62 8.61
N ASP A 238 19.82 4.45 8.34
CA ASP A 238 20.92 5.02 9.13
C ASP A 238 21.29 6.46 8.70
N VAL A 239 20.78 6.90 7.55
CA VAL A 239 21.01 8.25 7.00
C VAL A 239 19.69 9.01 6.89
N THR A 240 19.65 10.22 7.44
CA THR A 240 18.54 11.17 7.25
C THR A 240 19.04 12.48 6.68
N ILE A 241 18.32 13.01 5.69
CA ILE A 241 18.53 14.35 5.18
C ILE A 241 17.54 15.29 5.86
N LEU A 242 18.07 16.35 6.48
CA LEU A 242 17.29 17.44 7.06
C LEU A 242 17.49 18.71 6.26
N ALA A 243 16.40 19.43 6.00
CA ALA A 243 16.47 20.75 5.39
C ALA A 243 15.71 21.79 6.23
N MET A 244 16.25 23.01 6.25
CA MET A 244 15.68 24.11 7.02
C MET A 244 14.43 24.74 6.38
N TYR A 245 14.14 24.42 5.11
CA TYR A 245 13.03 24.98 4.34
C TYR A 245 12.23 23.88 3.65
N LYS A 246 10.90 23.95 3.72
CA LYS A 246 10.00 22.97 3.09
C LYS A 246 10.14 22.89 1.57
N GLY A 247 10.46 24.00 0.90
CA GLY A 247 10.78 24.01 -0.53
C GLY A 247 11.97 23.11 -0.86
N GLN A 248 13.04 23.20 -0.06
CA GLN A 248 14.23 22.35 -0.22
C GLN A 248 13.92 20.88 0.08
N VAL A 249 13.06 20.60 1.07
CA VAL A 249 12.58 19.23 1.32
C VAL A 249 11.92 18.67 0.06
N LYS A 250 10.98 19.42 -0.55
CA LYS A 250 10.31 19.01 -1.80
C LYS A 250 11.30 18.80 -2.95
N GLU A 251 12.32 19.66 -3.07
CA GLU A 251 13.33 19.55 -4.12
C GLU A 251 14.17 18.28 -3.97
N ILE A 252 14.69 18.00 -2.77
CA ILE A 252 15.47 16.79 -2.50
C ILE A 252 14.57 15.54 -2.60
N GLN A 253 13.29 15.64 -2.19
CA GLN A 253 12.31 14.55 -2.29
C GLN A 253 12.04 14.09 -3.73
N ARG A 254 12.29 14.93 -4.74
CA ARG A 254 12.21 14.53 -6.16
C ARG A 254 13.25 13.47 -6.50
N SER A 255 14.40 13.47 -5.83
CA SER A 255 15.50 12.51 -6.04
C SER A 255 15.53 11.39 -5.01
N LEU A 256 15.22 11.67 -3.74
CA LEU A 256 15.28 10.69 -2.64
C LEU A 256 14.09 10.83 -1.68
N PRO A 257 13.35 9.74 -1.36
CA PRO A 257 12.13 9.84 -0.55
C PRO A 257 12.36 10.11 0.95
N ARG A 258 13.60 10.01 1.46
CA ARG A 258 13.91 10.09 2.90
C ARG A 258 14.47 11.45 3.30
N VAL A 259 13.61 12.46 3.29
CA VAL A 259 13.95 13.84 3.64
C VAL A 259 12.84 14.39 4.51
N SER A 260 13.22 15.08 5.59
CA SER A 260 12.29 15.76 6.48
C SER A 260 12.75 17.19 6.74
N SER A 261 11.82 18.04 7.18
CA SER A 261 12.19 19.35 7.70
C SER A 261 12.70 19.23 9.14
N VAL A 262 13.54 20.17 9.58
CA VAL A 262 14.02 20.18 10.98
C VAL A 262 12.87 20.27 11.99
N ASP A 263 11.78 20.96 11.63
CA ASP A 263 10.60 21.11 12.50
C ASP A 263 9.85 19.77 12.69
N GLU A 264 9.77 18.94 11.64
CA GLU A 264 9.07 17.63 11.69
C GLU A 264 9.92 16.51 12.30
N PHE A 265 11.24 16.69 12.39
CA PHE A 265 12.18 15.69 12.90
C PHE A 265 12.51 15.87 14.40
N GLN A 266 11.72 16.65 15.14
CA GLN A 266 11.88 16.80 16.58
C GLN A 266 11.58 15.47 17.30
N GLY A 267 12.27 15.22 18.42
CA GLY A 267 12.21 13.95 19.16
C GLY A 267 12.95 12.79 18.47
N GLU A 268 13.16 12.85 17.16
CA GLU A 268 13.89 11.84 16.40
C GLU A 268 15.42 12.05 16.43
N GLU A 269 16.16 10.96 16.16
CA GLU A 269 17.62 10.94 16.05
C GLU A 269 18.05 9.92 14.99
N ASN A 270 19.21 10.14 14.36
CA ASN A 270 19.78 9.16 13.43
C ASN A 270 21.31 9.06 13.52
N THR A 271 21.87 7.98 13.00
CA THR A 271 23.32 7.73 12.97
C THR A 271 24.04 8.81 12.19
N ILE A 272 23.57 9.12 10.98
CA ILE A 272 24.14 10.16 10.11
C ILE A 272 23.05 11.17 9.71
N ILE A 273 23.33 12.45 9.89
CA ILE A 273 22.49 13.56 9.43
C ILE A 273 23.22 14.37 8.37
N LEU A 274 22.54 14.59 7.24
CA LEU A 274 22.94 15.53 6.20
C LEU A 274 22.05 16.77 6.32
N LEU A 275 22.61 17.91 6.67
CA LEU A 275 21.87 19.14 6.95
C LEU A 275 22.05 20.19 5.84
N SER A 276 20.94 20.53 5.18
CA SER A 276 20.85 21.59 4.16
C SER A 276 20.32 22.89 4.76
N LEU A 277 21.14 23.95 4.74
CA LEU A 277 20.81 25.28 5.27
C LEU A 277 20.17 26.21 4.22
N VAL A 278 20.37 25.97 2.92
CA VAL A 278 19.73 26.63 1.77
C VAL A 278 20.17 28.06 1.51
N ARG A 279 20.22 28.90 2.55
CA ARG A 279 20.30 30.35 2.40
C ARG A 279 21.64 30.81 1.88
N SER A 280 21.59 31.54 0.77
CA SER A 280 22.78 32.06 0.10
C SER A 280 22.37 33.19 -0.85
N ASN A 281 22.30 34.40 -0.31
CA ASN A 281 21.77 35.59 -1.00
C ASN A 281 22.61 36.85 -0.75
N ILE A 282 23.93 36.67 -0.71
CA ILE A 282 24.86 37.81 -0.69
C ILE A 282 24.85 38.43 -2.10
N ILE A 283 24.49 39.70 -2.18
CA ILE A 283 24.54 40.48 -3.43
C ILE A 283 25.89 41.23 -3.42
N PRO A 284 26.72 41.10 -4.47
CA PRO A 284 27.93 41.92 -4.64
C PRO A 284 27.56 43.41 -4.55
N ASP A 285 28.38 44.22 -3.88
CA ASP A 285 28.23 45.68 -3.74
C ASP A 285 27.07 46.18 -2.83
N LYS A 286 26.37 45.29 -2.12
CA LYS A 286 25.46 45.64 -1.02
C LYS A 286 25.70 44.76 0.20
N GLU A 287 26.72 45.11 1.00
CA GLU A 287 27.15 44.32 2.18
C GLU A 287 26.05 44.16 3.27
N SER A 288 25.08 45.08 3.31
CA SER A 288 23.92 44.99 4.21
C SER A 288 22.83 44.05 3.70
N ALA A 289 22.85 43.66 2.42
CA ALA A 289 21.88 42.77 1.79
C ALA A 289 22.18 41.29 2.11
N GLY A 290 21.14 40.54 2.43
CA GLY A 290 21.22 39.13 2.81
C GLY A 290 20.37 38.85 4.04
N LYS A 291 19.49 37.85 3.94
CA LYS A 291 18.58 37.44 5.03
C LYS A 291 18.72 35.94 5.22
N ILE A 292 18.84 35.50 6.46
CA ILE A 292 18.94 34.07 6.81
C ILE A 292 17.62 33.48 7.31
N GLY A 293 16.63 34.34 7.62
CA GLY A 293 15.27 33.91 7.98
C GLY A 293 15.24 32.98 9.21
N PHE A 294 14.64 31.80 9.05
CA PHE A 294 14.51 30.78 10.12
C PHE A 294 15.85 30.31 10.69
N LEU A 295 16.96 30.48 9.96
CA LEU A 295 18.30 30.18 10.44
C LEU A 295 18.78 31.13 11.54
N ASN A 296 18.06 32.22 11.85
CA ASN A 296 18.40 33.09 12.98
C ASN A 296 17.75 32.66 14.30
N ILE A 297 16.86 31.66 14.27
CA ILE A 297 16.13 31.20 15.46
C ILE A 297 17.00 30.16 16.18
N ALA A 298 17.55 30.55 17.33
CA ALA A 298 18.44 29.70 18.14
C ALA A 298 17.86 28.31 18.41
N ASN A 299 16.57 28.23 18.71
CA ASN A 299 15.84 27.00 18.97
C ASN A 299 15.89 26.00 17.80
N ARG A 300 15.78 26.49 16.56
CA ARG A 300 15.84 25.66 15.35
C ARG A 300 17.27 25.21 15.02
N ILE A 301 18.24 26.09 15.24
CA ILE A 301 19.68 25.75 15.10
C ILE A 301 20.02 24.61 16.06
N ASN A 302 19.60 24.73 17.32
CA ASN A 302 19.81 23.72 18.33
C ASN A 302 19.24 22.35 17.93
N VAL A 303 17.99 22.34 17.47
CA VAL A 303 17.34 21.12 16.99
C VAL A 303 18.12 20.53 15.83
N ALA A 304 18.49 21.33 14.81
CA ALA A 304 19.22 20.84 13.64
C ALA A 304 20.58 20.20 13.98
N LEU A 305 21.34 20.78 14.92
CA LEU A 305 22.67 20.31 15.30
C LEU A 305 22.65 19.10 16.25
N SER A 306 21.51 18.80 16.89
CA SER A 306 21.39 17.79 17.94
C SER A 306 20.75 16.46 17.51
N ARG A 307 20.49 16.27 16.20
CA ARG A 307 19.86 15.05 15.65
C ARG A 307 20.83 13.92 15.32
N ALA A 308 22.10 14.27 15.09
CA ALA A 308 23.12 13.30 14.68
C ALA A 308 23.72 12.56 15.87
N ARG A 309 23.88 11.24 15.77
CA ARG A 309 24.61 10.45 16.78
C ARG A 309 26.10 10.38 16.47
N GLN A 310 26.44 9.97 15.26
CA GLN A 310 27.83 9.69 14.85
C GLN A 310 28.34 10.66 13.80
N GLY A 311 27.54 10.97 12.77
CA GLY A 311 27.95 11.79 11.63
C GLY A 311 27.06 13.00 11.40
N LEU A 312 27.64 14.21 11.33
CA LEU A 312 26.92 15.43 10.95
C LEU A 312 27.64 16.14 9.79
N TYR A 313 26.98 16.24 8.64
CA TYR A 313 27.52 16.93 7.47
C TYR A 313 26.59 18.07 7.07
N MET A 314 27.11 19.29 7.12
CA MET A 314 26.35 20.52 6.91
C MET A 314 26.73 21.17 5.58
N PHE A 315 25.75 21.76 4.91
CA PHE A 315 25.91 22.44 3.64
C PHE A 315 25.30 23.84 3.74
N GLY A 316 26.06 24.87 3.40
CA GLY A 316 25.57 26.23 3.39
C GLY A 316 26.64 27.28 3.13
N ASN A 317 26.25 28.55 3.26
CA ASN A 317 27.13 29.70 3.04
C ASN A 317 27.64 30.25 4.37
N ALA A 318 28.89 29.93 4.75
CA ALA A 318 29.48 30.30 6.03
C ALA A 318 29.65 31.82 6.19
N GLU A 319 29.99 32.51 5.11
CA GLU A 319 30.15 33.98 5.08
C GLU A 319 28.82 34.68 5.45
N LEU A 320 27.71 34.23 4.87
CA LEU A 320 26.39 34.79 5.14
C LEU A 320 25.97 34.55 6.60
N LEU A 321 26.18 33.33 7.10
CA LEU A 321 25.80 32.93 8.46
C LEU A 321 26.58 33.71 9.53
N THR A 322 27.90 33.84 9.36
CA THR A 322 28.78 34.56 10.28
C THR A 322 28.39 36.03 10.41
N ARG A 323 28.03 36.68 9.29
CA ARG A 323 27.67 38.11 9.27
C ARG A 323 26.30 38.40 9.87
N LYS A 324 25.37 37.44 9.85
CA LYS A 324 23.95 37.67 10.18
C LYS A 324 23.52 37.08 11.51
N SER A 325 24.29 36.19 12.13
CA SER A 325 23.94 35.58 13.41
C SER A 325 25.15 35.32 14.31
N ASP A 326 25.10 35.84 15.53
CA ASP A 326 26.15 35.67 16.55
C ASP A 326 26.32 34.21 16.97
N LEU A 327 25.22 33.45 17.01
CA LEU A 327 25.25 32.03 17.35
C LEU A 327 25.95 31.22 16.27
N TRP A 328 25.62 31.45 14.99
CA TRP A 328 26.32 30.79 13.88
C TRP A 328 27.80 31.17 13.81
N ARG A 329 28.14 32.43 14.09
CA ARG A 329 29.55 32.85 14.19
C ARG A 329 30.32 32.00 15.21
N LYS A 330 29.80 31.85 16.44
CA LYS A 330 30.41 30.98 17.46
C LYS A 330 30.51 29.52 17.03
N ILE A 331 29.46 28.98 16.40
CA ILE A 331 29.45 27.60 15.89
C ILE A 331 30.52 27.41 14.80
N LEU A 332 30.65 28.38 13.88
CA LEU A 332 31.64 28.34 12.81
C LEU A 332 33.07 28.52 13.32
N GLU A 333 33.29 29.34 14.36
CA GLU A 333 34.58 29.42 15.07
C GLU A 333 34.98 28.05 15.67
N ILE A 334 34.06 27.34 16.31
CA ILE A 334 34.30 25.98 16.84
C ILE A 334 34.64 25.00 15.70
N LEU A 335 33.93 25.08 14.58
CA LEU A 335 34.22 24.26 13.39
C LEU A 335 35.60 24.57 12.80
N GLN A 336 36.04 25.84 12.82
CA GLN A 336 37.37 26.26 12.40
C GLN A 336 38.45 25.71 13.34
N GLU A 337 38.27 25.82 14.66
CA GLU A 337 39.19 25.21 15.64
C GLU A 337 39.35 23.70 15.44
N GLN A 338 38.26 23.01 15.11
CA GLN A 338 38.24 21.57 14.83
C GLN A 338 38.68 21.19 13.41
N HIS A 339 39.09 22.16 12.56
CA HIS A 339 39.45 21.94 11.16
C HIS A 339 38.36 21.19 10.37
N SER A 340 37.08 21.43 10.72
CA SER A 340 35.90 20.71 10.23
C SER A 340 35.02 21.60 9.35
N ILE A 341 35.61 22.60 8.69
CA ILE A 341 34.96 23.50 7.74
C ILE A 341 35.89 23.80 6.56
N GLY A 342 35.33 23.84 5.35
CA GLY A 342 36.10 24.20 4.15
C GLY A 342 35.27 24.12 2.89
N ASP A 343 35.92 24.40 1.76
CA ASP A 343 35.31 24.37 0.42
C ASP A 343 35.26 22.97 -0.20
N ALA A 344 35.88 21.98 0.43
CA ALA A 344 35.97 20.60 -0.03
C ALA A 344 35.79 19.60 1.11
N LEU A 345 34.82 18.69 0.97
CA LEU A 345 34.61 17.57 1.88
C LEU A 345 35.51 16.41 1.45
N VAL A 346 36.31 15.85 2.35
CA VAL A 346 37.27 14.79 2.01
C VAL A 346 36.69 13.41 2.30
N LEU A 347 36.52 12.61 1.25
CA LEU A 347 36.08 11.22 1.30
C LEU A 347 37.29 10.28 1.35
N ARG A 348 37.19 9.15 2.07
CA ARG A 348 38.27 8.17 2.22
C ARG A 348 37.80 6.79 1.79
N CYS A 349 38.53 6.15 0.87
CA CYS A 349 38.17 4.82 0.38
C CYS A 349 38.40 3.74 1.45
N GLN A 350 37.39 2.89 1.70
CA GLN A 350 37.50 1.79 2.67
C GLN A 350 38.53 0.73 2.26
N ASN A 351 38.58 0.38 0.98
CA ASN A 351 39.51 -0.63 0.48
C ASN A 351 40.93 -0.07 0.26
N HIS A 352 41.06 1.25 0.16
CA HIS A 352 42.33 1.95 -0.08
C HIS A 352 42.44 3.16 0.86
N PRO A 353 42.81 2.95 2.14
CA PRO A 353 42.82 4.01 3.16
C PRO A 353 43.70 5.22 2.80
N ASP A 354 44.76 5.01 2.02
CA ASP A 354 45.67 6.06 1.55
C ASP A 354 45.07 6.94 0.44
N THR A 355 43.91 6.57 -0.12
CA THR A 355 43.26 7.32 -1.20
C THR A 355 42.16 8.21 -0.64
N GLU A 356 42.46 9.51 -0.54
CA GLU A 356 41.52 10.56 -0.17
C GLU A 356 41.02 11.30 -1.42
N THR A 357 39.71 11.56 -1.52
CA THR A 357 39.09 12.28 -2.64
C THR A 357 38.36 13.51 -2.11
N PRO A 358 38.85 14.73 -2.37
CA PRO A 358 38.13 15.95 -2.02
C PRO A 358 36.96 16.18 -3.00
N VAL A 359 35.74 16.34 -2.47
CA VAL A 359 34.55 16.69 -3.24
C VAL A 359 34.13 18.13 -2.94
N ARG A 360 34.04 18.95 -3.99
CA ARG A 360 33.66 20.37 -3.96
C ARG A 360 32.34 20.61 -4.68
N LYS A 361 32.12 19.87 -5.77
CA LYS A 361 30.96 19.98 -6.66
C LYS A 361 30.33 18.61 -6.90
N ILE A 362 29.09 18.60 -7.36
CA ILE A 362 28.32 17.40 -7.71
C ILE A 362 29.11 16.47 -8.67
N GLN A 363 29.85 17.04 -9.62
CA GLN A 363 30.61 16.27 -10.61
C GLN A 363 31.77 15.47 -10.00
N ASP A 364 32.30 15.90 -8.85
CA ASP A 364 33.45 15.25 -8.20
C ASP A 364 33.05 13.88 -7.65
N PHE A 365 31.76 13.67 -7.33
CA PHE A 365 31.23 12.37 -6.90
C PHE A 365 31.36 11.28 -7.98
N ARG A 366 31.57 11.64 -9.26
CA ARG A 366 31.89 10.67 -10.33
C ARG A 366 33.18 9.89 -10.07
N LEU A 367 34.11 10.47 -9.31
CA LEU A 367 35.38 9.81 -8.94
C LEU A 367 35.19 8.72 -7.87
N VAL A 368 34.04 8.73 -7.18
CA VAL A 368 33.70 7.85 -6.06
C VAL A 368 32.35 7.14 -6.23
N GLY A 369 31.80 7.13 -7.45
CA GLY A 369 30.40 6.79 -7.72
C GLY A 369 29.97 5.37 -7.33
N ASP A 370 30.90 4.41 -7.28
CA ASP A 370 30.63 3.04 -6.83
C ASP A 370 30.83 2.85 -5.30
N GLY A 371 31.06 3.93 -4.54
CA GLY A 371 31.32 3.91 -3.09
C GLY A 371 32.79 3.74 -2.70
N GLY A 372 33.67 3.33 -3.63
CA GLY A 372 35.12 3.32 -3.41
C GLY A 372 35.85 4.37 -4.25
N CYS A 373 37.15 4.18 -4.46
CA CYS A 373 37.97 5.10 -5.25
C CYS A 373 37.95 4.79 -6.76
N ASN A 374 38.61 5.62 -7.56
CA ASN A 374 38.62 5.51 -9.02
C ASN A 374 39.47 4.35 -9.58
N ARG A 375 40.15 3.56 -8.71
CA ARG A 375 40.97 2.40 -9.10
C ARG A 375 40.09 1.22 -9.56
N PRO A 376 40.57 0.33 -10.45
CA PRO A 376 39.84 -0.89 -10.79
C PRO A 376 39.66 -1.77 -9.54
N CYS A 377 38.58 -2.56 -9.49
CA CYS A 377 38.39 -3.53 -8.43
C CYS A 377 39.33 -4.73 -8.62
N GLU A 378 40.11 -5.07 -7.59
CA GLU A 378 41.08 -6.19 -7.63
C GLU A 378 40.44 -7.56 -7.30
N PHE A 379 39.13 -7.60 -7.04
CA PHE A 379 38.42 -8.83 -6.68
C PHE A 379 38.22 -9.75 -7.91
N GLN A 380 38.51 -11.04 -7.74
CA GLN A 380 38.35 -12.06 -8.76
C GLN A 380 37.00 -12.79 -8.59
N LEU A 381 36.14 -12.73 -9.61
CA LEU A 381 34.85 -13.43 -9.64
C LEU A 381 35.05 -14.95 -9.72
N GLU A 382 34.01 -15.72 -9.38
CA GLU A 382 34.04 -17.20 -9.44
C GLU A 382 34.44 -17.76 -10.81
N CYS A 383 34.16 -17.03 -11.90
CA CYS A 383 34.57 -17.41 -13.25
C CYS A 383 36.07 -17.17 -13.55
N GLY A 384 36.87 -16.76 -12.56
CA GLY A 384 38.29 -16.45 -12.70
C GLY A 384 38.60 -15.06 -13.27
N HIS A 385 37.59 -14.26 -13.62
CA HIS A 385 37.77 -12.91 -14.17
C HIS A 385 37.72 -11.82 -13.10
N ALA A 386 38.52 -10.76 -13.27
CA ALA A 386 38.46 -9.57 -12.42
C ALA A 386 37.09 -8.87 -12.52
N CYS A 387 36.65 -8.27 -11.42
CA CYS A 387 35.43 -7.48 -11.36
C CYS A 387 35.48 -6.30 -12.36
N PRO A 388 34.46 -6.09 -13.20
CA PRO A 388 34.45 -5.02 -14.21
C PRO A 388 34.17 -3.62 -13.64
N ARG A 389 33.85 -3.51 -12.34
CA ARG A 389 33.53 -2.23 -11.68
C ARG A 389 34.78 -1.55 -11.14
N ARG A 390 34.66 -0.25 -10.81
CA ARG A 390 35.68 0.45 -10.01
C ARG A 390 35.64 -0.06 -8.58
N CYS A 391 36.64 0.30 -7.78
CA CYS A 391 36.72 -0.08 -6.39
C CYS A 391 35.40 0.24 -5.67
N HIS A 392 34.83 -0.76 -4.99
CA HIS A 392 33.60 -0.63 -4.22
C HIS A 392 33.62 -1.53 -2.99
N PRO A 393 32.95 -1.17 -1.89
CA PRO A 393 32.89 -2.00 -0.68
C PRO A 393 31.79 -3.07 -0.72
N GLY A 394 30.87 -3.04 -1.69
CA GLY A 394 29.76 -4.01 -1.80
C GLY A 394 30.17 -5.44 -2.22
N SER A 395 29.27 -6.42 -1.97
CA SER A 395 29.47 -7.83 -2.35
C SER A 395 29.56 -8.04 -3.88
N HIS A 396 30.32 -9.05 -4.28
CA HIS A 396 30.55 -9.43 -5.67
C HIS A 396 29.61 -10.57 -6.16
N ASP A 397 28.73 -11.10 -5.31
CA ASP A 397 27.84 -12.25 -5.61
C ASP A 397 26.87 -12.00 -6.79
N ALA A 398 26.50 -10.73 -7.01
CA ALA A 398 25.55 -10.31 -8.04
C ALA A 398 26.23 -9.77 -9.31
N VAL A 399 27.57 -9.73 -9.35
CA VAL A 399 28.32 -9.14 -10.48
C VAL A 399 28.38 -10.14 -11.64
N ILE A 400 27.77 -9.78 -12.76
CA ILE A 400 27.79 -10.60 -13.99
C ILE A 400 29.04 -10.26 -14.80
N CYS A 401 29.82 -11.28 -15.17
CA CYS A 401 31.02 -11.11 -15.98
C CYS A 401 30.66 -10.69 -17.42
N PRO A 402 31.18 -9.55 -17.93
CA PRO A 402 30.88 -9.07 -19.28
C PRO A 402 31.76 -9.72 -20.37
N LYS A 403 32.66 -10.65 -20.01
CA LYS A 403 33.50 -11.35 -21.00
C LYS A 403 32.72 -12.44 -21.73
N GLN A 404 33.09 -12.72 -22.97
CA GLN A 404 32.47 -13.77 -23.77
C GLN A 404 32.84 -15.16 -23.21
N CYS A 405 31.90 -16.11 -23.30
CA CYS A 405 32.12 -17.49 -22.87
C CYS A 405 33.03 -18.24 -23.86
N GLU A 406 34.17 -18.75 -23.39
CA GLU A 406 35.16 -19.48 -24.22
C GLU A 406 34.79 -20.97 -24.46
N LYS A 407 33.69 -21.47 -23.88
CA LYS A 407 33.25 -22.87 -24.04
C LYS A 407 32.75 -23.16 -25.47
N ILE A 408 33.23 -24.27 -26.06
CA ILE A 408 32.74 -24.86 -27.31
C ILE A 408 31.65 -25.89 -26.98
N ARG A 409 30.56 -25.90 -27.75
CA ARG A 409 29.41 -26.79 -27.51
C ARG A 409 29.64 -28.15 -28.15
N GLU A 410 29.61 -29.21 -27.34
CA GLU A 410 29.87 -30.59 -27.78
C GLU A 410 28.86 -31.10 -28.82
N GLU A 411 27.59 -30.68 -28.75
CA GLU A 411 26.52 -31.17 -29.66
C GLU A 411 26.60 -30.66 -31.09
N CYS A 412 27.19 -29.48 -31.33
CA CYS A 412 27.17 -28.83 -32.64
C CYS A 412 28.50 -28.17 -33.04
N GLY A 413 29.56 -28.32 -32.25
CA GLY A 413 30.90 -27.78 -32.52
C GLY A 413 31.01 -26.24 -32.53
N HIS A 414 29.95 -25.53 -32.15
CA HIS A 414 29.89 -24.07 -32.22
C HIS A 414 30.38 -23.41 -30.92
N SER A 415 31.13 -22.31 -31.03
CA SER A 415 31.55 -21.47 -29.90
C SER A 415 30.36 -20.72 -29.29
N CYS A 416 30.38 -20.53 -27.97
CA CYS A 416 29.31 -19.80 -27.28
C CYS A 416 29.41 -18.29 -27.52
N ALA A 417 28.35 -17.68 -28.07
CA ALA A 417 28.27 -16.23 -28.25
C ALA A 417 27.72 -15.46 -27.03
N ASN A 418 27.41 -16.16 -25.93
CA ASN A 418 26.84 -15.53 -24.73
C ASN A 418 27.94 -15.07 -23.75
N LEU A 419 27.57 -14.16 -22.84
CA LEU A 419 28.40 -13.73 -21.73
C LEU A 419 28.76 -14.89 -20.79
N CYS A 420 29.91 -14.77 -20.15
CA CYS A 420 30.43 -15.72 -19.18
C CYS A 420 29.49 -15.82 -17.98
N HIS A 421 28.99 -17.03 -17.72
CA HIS A 421 28.06 -17.35 -16.63
C HIS A 421 28.71 -18.28 -15.58
N GLY A 422 30.04 -18.26 -15.52
CA GLY A 422 30.84 -19.15 -14.68
C GLY A 422 30.72 -20.60 -15.11
N ASP A 423 30.52 -21.49 -14.13
CA ASP A 423 30.49 -22.94 -14.33
C ASP A 423 29.14 -23.51 -14.80
N ARG A 424 28.11 -22.65 -14.95
CA ARG A 424 26.79 -23.10 -15.44
C ARG A 424 26.86 -23.57 -16.92
N PRO A 425 25.98 -24.48 -17.37
CA PRO A 425 25.93 -24.96 -18.75
C PRO A 425 25.35 -23.92 -19.73
N CYS A 426 25.83 -23.93 -20.98
CA CYS A 426 25.42 -23.01 -22.04
C CYS A 426 24.00 -23.33 -22.59
N ARG A 427 23.24 -22.29 -22.98
CA ARG A 427 21.92 -22.43 -23.66
C ARG A 427 22.05 -23.04 -25.07
N PRO A 428 20.97 -23.60 -25.69
CA PRO A 428 20.99 -24.22 -27.05
C PRO A 428 21.45 -23.31 -28.19
N CYS A 429 21.89 -23.88 -29.33
CA CYS A 429 22.53 -23.14 -30.43
C CYS A 429 21.57 -22.30 -31.28
N GLN A 430 21.87 -21.00 -31.39
CA GLN A 430 21.10 -20.01 -32.14
C GLN A 430 21.75 -19.61 -33.48
N ILE A 431 22.87 -20.22 -33.85
CA ILE A 431 23.54 -19.92 -35.13
C ILE A 431 22.63 -20.32 -36.27
N LEU A 432 22.34 -19.38 -37.17
CA LEU A 432 21.46 -19.59 -38.32
C LEU A 432 22.17 -20.44 -39.38
N VAL A 433 21.65 -21.63 -39.64
CA VAL A 433 22.10 -22.52 -40.73
C VAL A 433 21.06 -22.48 -41.84
N ALA A 434 21.52 -22.49 -43.10
CA ALA A 434 20.64 -22.52 -44.24
C ALA A 434 19.93 -23.88 -44.30
N LYS A 435 18.60 -23.87 -44.31
CA LYS A 435 17.76 -25.05 -44.51
C LYS A 435 16.70 -24.72 -45.57
N ILE A 436 16.49 -25.62 -46.52
CA ILE A 436 15.57 -25.40 -47.64
C ILE A 436 14.15 -25.76 -47.19
N ASN A 437 13.20 -24.84 -47.39
CA ASN A 437 11.81 -25.08 -47.01
C ASN A 437 11.12 -25.97 -48.06
N PRO A 438 10.62 -27.18 -47.70
CA PRO A 438 10.05 -28.12 -48.66
C PRO A 438 8.82 -27.59 -49.41
N SER A 439 8.08 -26.61 -48.87
CA SER A 439 6.77 -26.19 -49.41
C SER A 439 6.82 -25.09 -50.47
N CYS A 440 7.87 -24.26 -50.51
CA CYS A 440 7.99 -23.17 -51.48
C CYS A 440 9.36 -23.13 -52.18
N GLY A 441 10.27 -24.05 -51.85
CA GLY A 441 11.59 -24.17 -52.49
C GLY A 441 12.58 -23.04 -52.14
N HIS A 442 12.19 -22.08 -51.29
CA HIS A 442 13.06 -20.98 -50.88
C HIS A 442 14.02 -21.43 -49.76
N GLU A 443 15.29 -21.08 -49.93
CA GLU A 443 16.33 -21.25 -48.91
C GLU A 443 16.14 -20.22 -47.79
N GLN A 444 16.02 -20.68 -46.55
CA GLN A 444 15.87 -19.81 -45.39
C GLN A 444 16.88 -20.18 -44.30
N ARG A 445 17.48 -19.17 -43.67
CA ARG A 445 18.45 -19.36 -42.60
C ARG A 445 17.70 -19.44 -41.27
N ILE A 446 17.67 -20.61 -40.63
CA ILE A 446 16.98 -20.84 -39.35
C ILE A 446 17.95 -21.34 -38.28
N PRO A 447 17.68 -21.15 -36.97
CA PRO A 447 18.62 -21.53 -35.91
C PRO A 447 18.96 -23.02 -35.96
N CYS A 448 20.24 -23.35 -35.70
CA CYS A 448 20.80 -24.71 -35.77
C CYS A 448 19.95 -25.74 -35.01
N ALA A 449 19.48 -25.38 -33.82
CA ALA A 449 18.66 -26.25 -32.97
C ALA A 449 17.17 -26.38 -33.40
N THR A 450 16.68 -25.60 -34.37
CA THR A 450 15.27 -25.56 -34.80
C THR A 450 15.01 -26.49 -36.00
N LYS A 451 13.88 -27.22 -35.99
CA LYS A 451 13.43 -28.09 -37.09
C LYS A 451 12.70 -27.28 -38.18
N VAL A 452 12.85 -27.66 -39.45
CA VAL A 452 12.42 -26.86 -40.64
C VAL A 452 10.91 -26.85 -40.83
N GLU A 453 10.22 -27.87 -40.33
CA GLU A 453 8.80 -28.12 -40.51
C GLU A 453 7.89 -27.04 -39.87
N GLU A 454 8.46 -26.13 -39.06
CA GLU A 454 7.72 -25.18 -38.22
C GLU A 454 7.74 -23.70 -38.73
N VAL A 455 8.31 -23.39 -39.92
CA VAL A 455 8.58 -22.00 -40.37
C VAL A 455 8.00 -21.64 -41.76
N ALA A 456 7.41 -20.43 -41.91
CA ALA A 456 6.81 -19.88 -43.14
C ALA A 456 7.68 -18.82 -43.88
N CYS A 457 7.48 -18.64 -45.20
CA CYS A 457 8.37 -17.86 -46.10
C CYS A 457 8.20 -16.32 -46.05
N SER A 458 9.29 -15.55 -46.25
CA SER A 458 9.37 -14.09 -45.94
C SER A 458 9.89 -13.14 -47.05
N SER A 459 10.04 -13.56 -48.32
CA SER A 459 10.58 -12.73 -49.43
C SER A 459 9.60 -11.60 -49.91
N PRO A 460 10.03 -10.45 -50.49
CA PRO A 460 9.17 -9.29 -50.82
C PRO A 460 8.29 -9.40 -52.09
N CYS A 461 7.20 -8.60 -52.19
CA CYS A 461 6.20 -8.63 -53.28
C CYS A 461 6.40 -7.50 -54.34
N PRO A 462 6.31 -7.78 -55.65
CA PRO A 462 6.73 -6.83 -56.70
C PRO A 462 5.64 -5.89 -57.32
N ARG A 463 4.61 -5.40 -56.60
CA ARG A 463 3.53 -4.53 -57.19
C ARG A 463 3.49 -3.07 -56.65
N PRO A 464 3.13 -2.01 -57.42
CA PRO A 464 3.02 -0.59 -56.95
C PRO A 464 1.59 -0.09 -56.57
N LEU A 465 1.45 1.06 -55.84
CA LEU A 465 0.17 1.64 -55.31
C LEU A 465 -0.32 2.95 -55.98
N PRO A 466 -1.61 3.36 -55.84
CA PRO A 466 -2.23 4.48 -56.59
C PRO A 466 -1.75 5.90 -56.24
N CYS A 467 -1.20 6.12 -55.05
CA CYS A 467 -0.64 7.42 -54.62
C CYS A 467 0.79 7.65 -55.14
N GLY A 468 1.30 6.77 -56.01
CA GLY A 468 2.65 6.84 -56.61
C GLY A 468 3.76 6.14 -55.81
N HIS A 469 3.44 5.47 -54.70
CA HIS A 469 4.43 4.83 -53.81
C HIS A 469 4.44 3.27 -53.91
N PRO A 470 5.56 2.55 -53.60
CA PRO A 470 5.69 1.08 -53.72
C PRO A 470 4.96 0.26 -52.64
N CYS A 471 4.58 -1.01 -52.93
CA CYS A 471 3.87 -1.89 -51.97
C CYS A 471 4.81 -2.47 -50.88
N PRO A 472 4.39 -2.48 -49.61
CA PRO A 472 5.24 -2.94 -48.50
C PRO A 472 5.15 -4.44 -48.11
N SER A 473 4.47 -5.34 -48.87
CA SER A 473 4.15 -6.73 -48.41
C SER A 473 5.08 -7.86 -48.91
N SER A 474 5.04 -9.05 -48.26
CA SER A 474 5.88 -10.25 -48.57
C SER A 474 5.12 -11.40 -49.29
N CYS A 475 5.82 -12.16 -50.13
CA CYS A 475 5.44 -13.37 -50.86
C CYS A 475 4.79 -14.40 -49.91
N GLY A 476 3.48 -14.57 -50.07
CA GLY A 476 2.62 -15.38 -49.19
C GLY A 476 1.49 -14.60 -48.52
N ARG A 477 1.41 -13.27 -48.67
CA ARG A 477 0.30 -12.43 -48.15
C ARG A 477 -0.25 -11.43 -49.20
N PRO A 478 -1.53 -10.99 -49.13
CA PRO A 478 -2.15 -10.02 -50.07
C PRO A 478 -1.76 -8.54 -49.81
N CYS A 479 -1.82 -7.64 -50.83
CA CYS A 479 -1.31 -6.24 -50.82
C CYS A 479 -2.39 -5.14 -50.55
N GLU A 480 -2.03 -3.99 -49.91
CA GLU A 480 -2.95 -2.86 -49.49
C GLU A 480 -2.51 -1.42 -49.93
N THR A 481 -3.42 -0.42 -49.94
CA THR A 481 -3.41 0.84 -50.77
C THR A 481 -3.09 2.24 -50.15
N LYS A 482 -2.54 2.42 -48.93
CA LYS A 482 -2.41 3.76 -48.25
C LYS A 482 -0.97 4.34 -48.14
N CYS A 483 -0.81 5.68 -48.28
CA CYS A 483 0.47 6.45 -48.30
C CYS A 483 1.06 6.82 -46.91
N CYS A 484 2.39 7.05 -46.79
CA CYS A 484 3.10 7.21 -45.50
C CYS A 484 3.83 8.55 -45.19
N GLU A 485 3.73 9.63 -45.99
CA GLU A 485 4.48 10.91 -45.82
C GLU A 485 3.90 11.92 -44.76
N SER A 486 4.70 12.86 -44.18
CA SER A 486 4.36 13.71 -42.99
C SER A 486 4.51 15.26 -43.12
N VAL A 487 3.62 16.07 -42.50
CA VAL A 487 3.44 17.57 -42.53
C VAL A 487 3.04 18.18 -41.14
N VAL A 488 3.13 19.51 -40.86
CA VAL A 488 2.80 20.15 -39.54
C VAL A 488 1.57 21.09 -39.61
N ARG A 489 0.62 21.04 -38.66
CA ARG A 489 -0.62 21.88 -38.60
C ARG A 489 -1.10 22.19 -37.14
N GLU A 490 -1.89 23.24 -36.93
CA GLU A 490 -2.45 23.65 -35.61
C GLU A 490 -3.79 22.98 -35.27
N LEU A 491 -4.02 22.64 -33.99
CA LEU A 491 -5.18 21.89 -33.50
C LEU A 491 -6.20 22.74 -32.71
N PRO A 492 -7.49 22.34 -32.63
CA PRO A 492 -8.56 23.08 -31.93
C PRO A 492 -8.38 23.26 -30.41
N CYS A 493 -7.47 22.52 -29.77
CA CYS A 493 -7.16 22.67 -28.35
C CYS A 493 -6.09 23.75 -28.07
N GLY A 494 -5.63 24.47 -29.10
CA GLY A 494 -4.61 25.53 -28.99
C GLY A 494 -3.15 25.06 -29.05
N HIS A 495 -2.89 23.82 -29.49
CA HIS A 495 -1.53 23.24 -29.59
C HIS A 495 -1.18 22.87 -31.05
N GLY A 496 0.07 23.05 -31.49
CA GLY A 496 0.56 22.71 -32.85
C GLY A 496 1.28 21.35 -32.95
N GLU A 497 1.04 20.56 -34.02
CA GLU A 497 1.47 19.14 -34.08
C GLU A 497 1.84 18.63 -35.51
N ARG A 498 2.72 17.62 -35.61
CA ARG A 498 3.20 17.01 -36.88
C ARG A 498 2.41 15.72 -37.23
N MET A 499 1.84 15.61 -38.44
CA MET A 499 0.88 14.58 -38.87
C MET A 499 1.04 14.11 -40.33
N ARG A 500 0.55 12.92 -40.73
CA ARG A 500 0.67 12.41 -42.12
C ARG A 500 -0.24 13.12 -43.12
N CYS A 501 0.19 13.17 -44.39
CA CYS A 501 -0.47 13.92 -45.47
C CYS A 501 -1.96 13.59 -45.65
N PHE A 502 -2.36 12.34 -45.41
CA PHE A 502 -3.77 11.92 -45.56
C PHE A 502 -4.65 12.16 -44.32
N HIS A 503 -4.12 12.73 -43.22
CA HIS A 503 -4.87 12.98 -41.98
C HIS A 503 -5.43 14.42 -41.89
N ASP A 504 -6.62 14.56 -41.30
CA ASP A 504 -7.35 15.83 -41.13
C ASP A 504 -7.09 16.46 -39.73
N PRO A 505 -6.62 17.73 -39.64
CA PRO A 505 -6.38 18.44 -38.38
C PRO A 505 -7.56 18.52 -37.41
N ALA A 506 -8.80 18.55 -37.91
CA ALA A 506 -9.99 18.64 -37.06
C ALA A 506 -10.22 17.37 -36.22
N THR A 507 -9.68 16.23 -36.68
CA THR A 507 -9.81 14.92 -36.01
C THR A 507 -8.56 14.50 -35.24
N PHE A 508 -7.51 15.31 -35.27
CA PHE A 508 -6.19 14.92 -34.79
C PHE A 508 -6.04 15.15 -33.28
N SER A 509 -5.61 14.12 -32.54
CA SER A 509 -5.57 14.12 -31.09
C SER A 509 -4.31 14.80 -30.55
N CYS A 510 -4.48 15.74 -29.61
CA CYS A 510 -3.37 16.46 -28.97
C CYS A 510 -2.51 15.60 -28.02
N SER A 511 -1.19 15.77 -28.09
CA SER A 511 -0.17 14.99 -27.36
C SER A 511 0.38 15.65 -26.06
N VAL A 512 -0.02 16.88 -25.73
CA VAL A 512 0.45 17.65 -24.54
C VAL A 512 0.00 16.99 -23.22
N SER A 513 0.80 17.00 -22.13
CA SER A 513 0.52 16.30 -20.86
C SER A 513 -0.62 16.91 -20.02
N CYS A 514 -1.31 16.08 -19.22
CA CYS A 514 -2.50 16.46 -18.42
C CYS A 514 -2.24 16.72 -16.93
N ASP A 515 -1.21 16.11 -16.33
CA ASP A 515 -0.66 16.30 -14.97
C ASP A 515 -1.58 16.36 -13.72
N ALA A 516 -2.90 16.11 -13.83
CA ALA A 516 -3.85 16.11 -12.71
C ALA A 516 -3.76 14.87 -11.78
N ILE A 517 -4.27 14.95 -10.54
CA ILE A 517 -4.26 13.85 -9.54
C ILE A 517 -5.56 13.02 -9.65
N LEU A 518 -5.43 11.68 -9.68
CA LEU A 518 -6.57 10.77 -9.81
C LEU A 518 -7.22 10.44 -8.46
N GLU A 519 -8.53 10.72 -8.32
CA GLU A 519 -9.34 10.31 -7.18
C GLU A 519 -9.44 8.77 -7.08
N GLY A 520 -9.18 8.20 -5.89
CA GLY A 520 -9.25 6.77 -5.60
C GLY A 520 -7.91 6.02 -5.54
N CYS A 521 -6.84 6.51 -6.17
CA CYS A 521 -5.50 5.92 -6.03
C CYS A 521 -4.38 6.93 -5.72
N GLN A 522 -4.69 8.23 -5.67
CA GLN A 522 -3.79 9.35 -5.38
C GLN A 522 -2.53 9.45 -6.27
N HIS A 523 -2.54 8.80 -7.43
CA HIS A 523 -1.46 8.89 -8.42
C HIS A 523 -1.68 10.02 -9.44
N ARG A 524 -0.60 10.61 -9.97
CA ARG A 524 -0.66 11.62 -11.05
C ARG A 524 -1.02 11.00 -12.41
N CYS A 525 -1.87 11.67 -13.16
CA CYS A 525 -2.34 11.31 -14.50
C CYS A 525 -1.21 11.48 -15.52
N LYS A 526 -0.73 10.36 -16.09
CA LYS A 526 0.27 10.35 -17.18
C LYS A 526 -0.35 10.51 -18.58
N GLY A 527 -1.57 11.04 -18.67
CA GLY A 527 -2.32 11.17 -19.92
C GLY A 527 -1.97 12.43 -20.71
N THR A 528 -2.44 12.49 -21.95
CA THR A 528 -2.36 13.69 -22.80
C THR A 528 -3.69 14.43 -22.85
N CYS A 529 -3.69 15.72 -23.13
CA CYS A 529 -4.84 16.61 -23.23
C CYS A 529 -5.92 16.05 -24.17
N GLY A 530 -5.53 15.47 -25.31
CA GLY A 530 -6.46 14.81 -26.23
C GLY A 530 -7.15 13.57 -25.63
N ARG A 531 -6.46 12.80 -24.79
CA ARG A 531 -7.03 11.60 -24.14
C ARG A 531 -7.80 11.92 -22.86
N CYS A 532 -7.46 13.03 -22.21
CA CYS A 532 -8.10 13.45 -20.96
C CYS A 532 -9.32 14.35 -21.21
N GLN A 533 -9.81 14.43 -22.46
CA GLN A 533 -10.94 15.26 -22.86
C GLN A 533 -10.87 16.68 -22.29
N ARG A 534 -9.68 17.32 -22.37
CA ARG A 534 -9.47 18.68 -21.86
C ARG A 534 -9.75 18.85 -20.36
N GLY A 535 -9.58 17.78 -19.57
CA GLY A 535 -9.66 17.80 -18.10
C GLY A 535 -10.96 17.25 -17.52
N GLU A 536 -11.95 16.90 -18.33
CA GLU A 536 -13.25 16.40 -17.82
C GLU A 536 -13.23 14.92 -17.41
N LYS A 537 -12.36 14.10 -18.03
CA LYS A 537 -12.21 12.66 -17.73
C LYS A 537 -10.76 12.22 -17.88
N HIS A 538 -10.11 11.90 -16.76
CA HIS A 538 -8.73 11.42 -16.77
C HIS A 538 -8.61 9.93 -17.15
N ILE A 539 -7.43 9.55 -17.64
CA ILE A 539 -7.12 8.16 -17.94
C ILE A 539 -6.87 7.35 -16.66
N THR A 540 -7.09 6.04 -16.73
CA THR A 540 -6.91 5.11 -15.61
C THR A 540 -5.44 5.00 -15.18
N CYS A 541 -5.19 4.86 -13.88
CA CYS A 541 -3.83 4.79 -13.33
C CYS A 541 -3.03 3.56 -13.80
N GLN A 542 -1.79 3.78 -14.27
CA GLN A 542 -0.87 2.72 -14.69
C GLN A 542 0.29 2.47 -13.70
N GLN A 543 0.28 3.10 -12.52
CA GLN A 543 1.32 2.87 -11.50
C GLN A 543 1.17 1.48 -10.84
N ARG A 544 2.26 0.95 -10.28
CA ARG A 544 2.26 -0.35 -9.56
C ARG A 544 1.41 -0.26 -8.29
N CYS A 545 0.61 -1.30 -8.02
CA CYS A 545 -0.37 -1.29 -6.93
C CYS A 545 0.26 -1.38 -5.53
N GLY A 546 1.20 -2.29 -5.29
CA GLY A 546 1.94 -2.39 -4.01
C GLY A 546 1.14 -2.92 -2.80
N ARG A 547 -0.13 -3.31 -2.95
CA ARG A 547 -1.00 -3.81 -1.86
C ARG A 547 -0.71 -5.28 -1.47
N ASP A 548 -0.95 -5.66 -0.22
CA ASP A 548 -0.81 -7.04 0.27
C ASP A 548 -1.93 -7.97 -0.24
N LEU A 549 -1.55 -9.08 -0.87
CA LEU A 549 -2.45 -10.15 -1.30
C LEU A 549 -2.78 -11.07 -0.11
N PRO A 550 -3.88 -11.85 -0.14
CA PRO A 550 -4.27 -12.79 0.93
C PRO A 550 -3.21 -13.83 1.32
N CYS A 551 -2.20 -14.03 0.47
CA CYS A 551 -1.09 -14.94 0.71
C CYS A 551 0.11 -14.29 1.41
N GLY A 552 0.05 -12.99 1.72
CA GLY A 552 1.15 -12.19 2.30
C GLY A 552 2.18 -11.69 1.28
N HIS A 553 1.87 -11.74 -0.02
CA HIS A 553 2.74 -11.23 -1.08
C HIS A 553 2.23 -9.89 -1.61
N LEU A 554 3.15 -8.99 -1.97
CA LEU A 554 2.82 -7.70 -2.58
C LEU A 554 2.32 -7.86 -4.03
N CYS A 555 1.27 -7.12 -4.39
CA CYS A 555 0.72 -7.05 -5.74
C CYS A 555 1.69 -6.31 -6.68
N GLN A 556 1.96 -6.93 -7.84
CA GLN A 556 2.89 -6.41 -8.85
C GLN A 556 2.20 -5.77 -10.07
N ASP A 557 0.86 -5.83 -10.13
CA ASP A 557 0.06 -5.31 -11.25
C ASP A 557 -0.29 -3.82 -11.11
N SER A 558 -0.91 -3.25 -12.15
CA SER A 558 -1.31 -1.84 -12.20
C SER A 558 -2.48 -1.53 -11.27
N CYS A 559 -2.42 -0.36 -10.63
CA CYS A 559 -3.41 0.10 -9.64
C CYS A 559 -4.84 0.25 -10.20
N SER A 560 -5.02 0.41 -11.51
CA SER A 560 -6.34 0.52 -12.14
C SER A 560 -7.11 -0.78 -12.26
N VAL A 561 -6.46 -1.92 -12.01
CA VAL A 561 -7.07 -3.25 -12.16
C VAL A 561 -7.24 -3.87 -10.76
N PRO A 562 -8.39 -4.48 -10.46
CA PRO A 562 -8.55 -5.28 -9.23
C PRO A 562 -7.40 -6.27 -9.10
N CYS A 563 -6.77 -6.35 -7.92
CA CYS A 563 -5.56 -7.15 -7.75
C CYS A 563 -5.84 -8.63 -8.09
N PRO A 564 -5.10 -9.23 -9.04
CA PRO A 564 -5.32 -10.61 -9.41
C PRO A 564 -4.77 -11.57 -8.35
N PRO A 565 -5.18 -12.85 -8.40
CA PRO A 565 -4.60 -13.90 -7.56
C PRO A 565 -3.08 -13.98 -7.72
N CYS A 566 -2.38 -14.30 -6.62
CA CYS A 566 -0.92 -14.31 -6.60
C CYS A 566 -0.32 -15.32 -7.59
N ARG A 567 0.63 -14.85 -8.42
CA ARG A 567 1.30 -15.66 -9.45
C ARG A 567 2.61 -16.31 -9.00
N ARG A 568 3.09 -16.02 -7.79
CA ARG A 568 4.31 -16.63 -7.22
C ARG A 568 4.13 -18.14 -6.98
N PRO A 569 5.22 -18.93 -6.92
CA PRO A 569 5.12 -20.34 -6.52
C PRO A 569 4.50 -20.47 -5.12
N CYS A 570 3.71 -21.52 -4.91
CA CYS A 570 3.10 -21.74 -3.61
C CYS A 570 4.12 -22.27 -2.58
N ASP A 571 4.26 -21.55 -1.47
CA ASP A 571 5.17 -21.92 -0.38
C ASP A 571 4.58 -23.01 0.56
N LYS A 572 3.38 -23.55 0.26
CA LYS A 572 2.74 -24.62 1.04
C LYS A 572 3.50 -25.92 0.80
N ARG A 573 4.12 -26.44 1.85
CA ARG A 573 4.77 -27.76 1.84
C ARG A 573 4.53 -28.47 3.16
N CYS A 574 4.51 -29.79 3.10
CA CYS A 574 4.57 -30.67 4.25
C CYS A 574 5.80 -31.57 4.11
N VAL A 575 6.06 -32.43 5.10
CA VAL A 575 7.19 -33.38 5.02
C VAL A 575 7.02 -34.42 3.90
N HIS A 576 5.80 -34.58 3.36
CA HIS A 576 5.50 -35.55 2.31
C HIS A 576 5.59 -34.95 0.90
N SER A 577 5.18 -33.69 0.73
CA SER A 577 5.10 -33.06 -0.59
C SER A 577 5.07 -31.53 -0.52
N GLN A 578 5.50 -30.90 -1.61
CA GLN A 578 5.42 -29.47 -1.86
C GLN A 578 4.37 -29.16 -2.93
N CYS A 579 3.60 -28.09 -2.75
CA CYS A 579 2.61 -27.66 -3.73
C CYS A 579 3.29 -27.13 -5.00
N SER A 580 2.89 -27.65 -6.17
CA SER A 580 3.37 -27.20 -7.49
C SER A 580 2.54 -26.09 -8.12
N LYS A 581 1.41 -25.70 -7.49
CA LYS A 581 0.52 -24.66 -8.00
C LYS A 581 1.03 -23.25 -7.73
N ARG A 582 0.43 -22.26 -8.40
CA ARG A 582 0.61 -20.84 -8.08
C ARG A 582 -0.03 -20.52 -6.73
N CYS A 583 0.52 -19.56 -6.01
CA CYS A 583 0.12 -19.25 -4.64
C CYS A 583 -1.36 -18.81 -4.52
N GLY A 584 -1.88 -18.10 -5.53
CA GLY A 584 -3.28 -17.69 -5.58
C GLY A 584 -4.27 -18.83 -5.85
N GLU A 585 -3.81 -19.98 -6.34
CA GLU A 585 -4.69 -21.13 -6.61
C GLU A 585 -4.94 -21.96 -5.35
N PRO A 586 -6.16 -22.54 -5.22
CA PRO A 586 -6.44 -23.39 -4.09
C PRO A 586 -5.58 -24.66 -4.10
N CYS A 587 -4.91 -24.90 -2.99
CA CYS A 587 -3.96 -25.99 -2.79
C CYS A 587 -4.69 -27.30 -2.46
N ARG A 588 -4.27 -28.40 -3.08
CA ARG A 588 -4.82 -29.73 -2.77
C ARG A 588 -4.36 -30.16 -1.35
N PRO A 589 -5.25 -30.69 -0.51
CA PRO A 589 -4.89 -31.17 0.82
C PRO A 589 -4.03 -32.44 0.73
N CYS A 590 -3.03 -32.57 1.62
CA CYS A 590 -2.20 -33.77 1.70
C CYS A 590 -2.98 -34.92 2.35
N ARG A 591 -3.10 -36.05 1.63
CA ARG A 591 -3.82 -37.26 2.07
C ARG A 591 -2.93 -38.30 2.77
N GLU A 592 -1.62 -38.09 2.78
CA GLU A 592 -0.67 -38.94 3.50
C GLU A 592 -0.93 -38.92 5.01
N ARG A 593 -0.53 -40.00 5.70
CA ARG A 593 -0.64 -40.09 7.17
C ARG A 593 0.26 -39.03 7.83
N CYS A 594 -0.23 -38.39 8.89
CA CYS A 594 0.54 -37.35 9.57
C CYS A 594 1.85 -37.93 10.17
N SER A 595 2.99 -37.33 9.85
CA SER A 595 4.30 -37.73 10.37
C SER A 595 4.53 -37.33 11.83
N TRP A 596 3.62 -36.54 12.43
CA TRP A 596 3.79 -36.00 13.77
C TRP A 596 3.67 -37.10 14.82
N ARG A 597 4.81 -37.66 15.19
CA ARG A 597 4.97 -38.73 16.19
C ARG A 597 6.15 -38.44 17.12
N CYS A 598 6.01 -38.83 18.37
CA CYS A 598 7.10 -38.91 19.34
C CYS A 598 6.97 -40.24 20.10
N ARG A 599 7.87 -40.52 21.05
CA ARG A 599 7.80 -41.76 21.84
C ARG A 599 6.54 -41.83 22.73
N HIS A 600 5.90 -40.69 23.01
CA HIS A 600 4.75 -40.60 23.92
C HIS A 600 3.40 -40.47 23.19
N LEU A 601 3.39 -39.85 22.00
CA LEU A 601 2.17 -39.48 21.28
C LEU A 601 2.37 -39.69 19.78
N LYS A 602 1.36 -40.25 19.10
CA LYS A 602 1.36 -40.49 17.65
C LYS A 602 0.04 -40.00 17.06
N CYS A 603 0.11 -39.28 15.93
CA CYS A 603 -1.08 -38.92 15.17
C CYS A 603 -1.43 -40.03 14.16
N GLU A 604 -2.71 -40.39 14.05
CA GLU A 604 -3.20 -41.38 13.08
C GLU A 604 -4.02 -40.76 11.93
N LEU A 605 -4.32 -39.48 12.05
CA LEU A 605 -5.08 -38.71 11.06
C LEU A 605 -4.24 -38.36 9.82
N LYS A 606 -4.93 -37.92 8.76
CA LYS A 606 -4.30 -37.45 7.54
C LYS A 606 -3.56 -36.13 7.79
N CYS A 607 -2.54 -35.85 7.00
CA CYS A 607 -1.64 -34.71 7.21
C CYS A 607 -2.37 -33.35 7.21
N HIS A 608 -3.46 -33.20 6.43
CA HIS A 608 -4.23 -31.96 6.37
C HIS A 608 -5.28 -31.80 7.50
N GLU A 609 -5.63 -32.88 8.19
CA GLU A 609 -6.60 -32.87 9.28
C GLU A 609 -5.94 -32.30 10.54
N THR A 610 -6.71 -31.61 11.37
CA THR A 610 -6.24 -31.14 12.69
C THR A 610 -5.88 -32.35 13.54
N CYS A 611 -4.68 -32.36 14.13
CA CYS A 611 -4.24 -33.54 14.87
C CYS A 611 -4.98 -33.63 16.21
N GLN A 612 -5.48 -34.83 16.54
CA GLN A 612 -6.10 -35.12 17.84
C GLN A 612 -5.09 -35.15 19.00
N ARG A 613 -3.79 -35.25 18.71
CA ARG A 613 -2.72 -35.18 19.72
C ARG A 613 -2.38 -33.74 20.09
N GLY A 614 -2.09 -33.52 21.37
CA GLY A 614 -1.52 -32.27 21.88
C GLY A 614 0.00 -32.16 21.71
N ARG A 615 0.55 -31.08 22.31
CA ARG A 615 1.99 -30.83 22.41
C ARG A 615 2.64 -31.86 23.33
N CYS A 616 3.93 -32.16 23.12
CA CYS A 616 4.70 -33.03 24.01
C CYS A 616 5.73 -32.17 24.76
N ASP A 617 5.62 -32.12 26.10
CA ASP A 617 6.48 -31.31 26.95
C ASP A 617 7.59 -32.13 27.63
N MET A 618 7.68 -33.42 27.32
CA MET A 618 8.73 -34.28 27.85
C MET A 618 10.11 -33.88 27.28
N PRO A 619 11.16 -33.84 28.11
CA PRO A 619 12.51 -33.46 27.68
C PRO A 619 13.12 -34.46 26.69
N CYS A 620 13.94 -33.97 25.77
CA CYS A 620 14.66 -34.83 24.84
C CYS A 620 15.73 -35.66 25.57
N ARG A 621 15.75 -36.98 25.30
CA ARG A 621 16.74 -37.91 25.88
C ARG A 621 18.00 -38.08 25.02
N ARG A 622 18.06 -37.44 23.85
CA ARG A 622 19.21 -37.54 22.94
C ARG A 622 20.36 -36.66 23.41
N ARG A 623 21.58 -37.06 23.04
CA ARG A 623 22.78 -36.23 23.14
C ARG A 623 23.04 -35.56 21.80
N LEU A 624 23.47 -34.30 21.81
CA LEU A 624 23.80 -33.55 20.59
C LEU A 624 24.97 -34.23 19.87
N SER A 625 24.87 -34.40 18.55
CA SER A 625 25.89 -35.13 17.77
C SER A 625 27.24 -34.40 17.72
N THR A 626 27.23 -33.06 17.78
CA THR A 626 28.42 -32.20 17.68
C THR A 626 29.25 -32.18 18.98
N CYS A 627 28.62 -32.05 20.14
CA CYS A 627 29.31 -31.89 21.42
C CYS A 627 29.02 -32.98 22.47
N ARG A 628 28.19 -33.99 22.14
CA ARG A 628 27.77 -35.11 23.02
C ARG A 628 27.09 -34.72 24.35
N HIS A 629 26.84 -33.44 24.58
CA HIS A 629 26.07 -32.93 25.71
C HIS A 629 24.57 -33.26 25.60
N ARG A 630 23.87 -33.25 26.75
CA ARG A 630 22.44 -33.56 26.83
C ARG A 630 21.63 -32.48 26.10
N CYS A 631 20.67 -32.89 25.27
CA CYS A 631 19.85 -31.98 24.50
C CYS A 631 18.98 -31.10 25.41
N ILE A 632 18.95 -29.80 25.13
CA ILE A 632 18.12 -28.79 25.83
C ILE A 632 16.70 -28.68 25.26
N GLY A 633 16.40 -29.44 24.20
CA GLY A 633 15.12 -29.42 23.51
C GLY A 633 14.10 -30.43 24.04
N LEU A 634 12.96 -30.49 23.36
CA LEU A 634 11.83 -31.34 23.70
C LEU A 634 11.77 -32.63 22.87
N CYS A 635 11.07 -33.62 23.40
CA CYS A 635 10.83 -34.88 22.73
C CYS A 635 9.91 -34.70 21.51
N GLY A 636 10.35 -35.20 20.35
CA GLY A 636 9.56 -35.16 19.11
C GLY A 636 9.83 -33.94 18.23
N GLU A 637 10.58 -32.95 18.72
CA GLU A 637 11.08 -31.82 17.94
C GLU A 637 12.54 -32.07 17.49
N PRO A 638 13.00 -31.45 16.40
CA PRO A 638 14.42 -31.47 16.04
C PRO A 638 15.25 -30.90 17.19
N CYS A 639 16.36 -31.58 17.50
CA CYS A 639 17.25 -31.14 18.57
C CYS A 639 17.89 -29.81 18.18
N PRO A 640 17.86 -28.78 19.05
CA PRO A 640 18.54 -27.51 18.80
C PRO A 640 20.01 -27.70 18.46
N THR A 641 20.53 -26.93 17.50
CA THR A 641 21.96 -26.98 17.13
C THR A 641 22.87 -26.40 18.21
N LYS A 642 22.33 -25.54 19.08
CA LYS A 642 23.05 -24.85 20.16
C LYS A 642 23.00 -25.61 21.48
N CYS A 643 24.10 -25.58 22.22
CA CYS A 643 24.25 -26.29 23.48
C CYS A 643 24.42 -25.30 24.64
N ARG A 644 23.77 -25.56 25.80
CA ARG A 644 23.92 -24.74 27.01
C ARG A 644 25.36 -24.71 27.57
N ILE A 645 26.18 -25.74 27.29
CA ILE A 645 27.57 -25.83 27.77
C ILE A 645 28.54 -25.22 26.76
N CYS A 646 28.34 -25.46 25.45
CA CYS A 646 29.25 -24.96 24.41
C CYS A 646 28.94 -23.53 23.97
N ASP A 647 27.68 -23.09 24.10
CA ASP A 647 27.20 -21.80 23.61
C ASP A 647 26.43 -21.02 24.71
N PRO A 648 27.01 -20.77 25.91
CA PRO A 648 26.30 -20.16 27.04
C PRO A 648 25.82 -18.72 26.76
N GLU A 649 26.48 -18.00 25.86
CA GLU A 649 26.15 -16.62 25.46
C GLU A 649 24.95 -16.52 24.50
N THR A 650 24.41 -17.64 24.02
CA THR A 650 23.24 -17.59 23.12
C THR A 650 22.04 -17.06 23.90
N ARG A 651 21.50 -15.92 23.49
CA ARG A 651 20.34 -15.29 24.13
C ARG A 651 19.03 -15.74 23.48
N ASP A 652 18.02 -16.01 24.31
CA ASP A 652 16.64 -16.02 23.85
C ASP A 652 16.29 -14.62 23.33
N PRO A 653 15.86 -14.48 22.07
CA PRO A 653 15.60 -13.17 21.50
C PRO A 653 14.35 -12.44 22.03
N ILE A 654 13.44 -13.13 22.70
CA ILE A 654 12.18 -12.57 23.23
C ILE A 654 12.33 -12.30 24.74
N SER A 655 12.86 -13.24 25.52
CA SER A 655 13.09 -13.04 26.95
C SER A 655 14.43 -12.35 27.26
N LEU A 656 15.27 -12.15 26.23
CA LEU A 656 16.62 -11.58 26.33
C LEU A 656 17.56 -12.31 27.32
N THR A 657 17.14 -13.49 27.79
CA THR A 657 17.84 -14.29 28.81
C THR A 657 18.88 -15.18 28.14
N SER A 658 20.09 -15.24 28.70
CA SER A 658 21.19 -16.06 28.16
C SER A 658 20.99 -17.54 28.52
N LEU A 659 21.43 -18.47 27.65
CA LEU A 659 21.35 -19.92 27.93
C LEU A 659 22.06 -20.30 29.25
N GLY A 660 23.12 -19.59 29.62
CA GLY A 660 23.85 -19.79 30.89
C GLY A 660 23.13 -19.30 32.15
N GLU A 661 22.21 -18.33 32.02
CA GLU A 661 21.45 -17.73 33.13
C GLU A 661 20.09 -18.42 33.35
N SER A 662 19.63 -19.22 32.38
CA SER A 662 18.39 -19.99 32.45
C SER A 662 18.48 -21.21 33.39
N ASP A 663 17.37 -21.57 34.02
CA ASP A 663 17.32 -22.71 34.94
C ASP A 663 17.65 -24.03 34.23
N ARG A 664 18.21 -25.00 34.97
CA ARG A 664 18.50 -26.35 34.43
C ARG A 664 17.24 -27.07 33.90
N SER A 665 16.05 -26.65 34.33
CA SER A 665 14.74 -27.11 33.85
C SER A 665 14.30 -26.51 32.52
N ASP A 666 14.81 -25.35 32.13
CA ASP A 666 14.30 -24.63 30.96
C ASP A 666 14.61 -25.36 29.66
N ARG A 667 13.69 -25.24 28.71
CA ARG A 667 13.73 -25.97 27.45
C ARG A 667 13.61 -25.01 26.28
N PHE A 668 14.29 -25.35 25.20
CA PHE A 668 14.40 -24.50 24.02
C PHE A 668 13.92 -25.22 22.76
N ILE A 669 13.30 -24.48 21.86
CA ILE A 669 12.86 -24.97 20.56
C ILE A 669 13.48 -24.11 19.46
N GLN A 670 13.98 -24.78 18.42
CA GLN A 670 14.53 -24.12 17.25
C GLN A 670 13.51 -24.19 16.11
N LEU A 671 13.12 -23.04 15.56
CA LEU A 671 12.19 -23.00 14.43
C LEU A 671 12.84 -23.56 13.18
N GLN A 672 12.21 -24.55 12.55
CA GLN A 672 12.72 -25.16 11.32
C GLN A 672 12.65 -24.23 10.09
N ASP A 673 11.82 -23.19 10.16
CA ASP A 673 11.59 -22.25 9.04
C ASP A 673 12.69 -21.19 8.94
N CYS A 674 13.29 -20.76 10.06
CA CYS A 674 14.26 -19.66 10.11
C CYS A 674 15.48 -19.91 11.01
N GLY A 675 15.55 -21.05 11.72
CA GLY A 675 16.70 -21.43 12.53
C GLY A 675 16.82 -20.73 13.89
N HIS A 676 15.94 -19.77 14.21
CA HIS A 676 15.95 -19.06 15.49
C HIS A 676 15.56 -19.96 16.67
N LEU A 677 16.22 -19.73 17.81
CA LEU A 677 16.05 -20.48 19.06
C LEU A 677 15.23 -19.66 20.05
N PHE A 678 14.24 -20.28 20.68
CA PHE A 678 13.41 -19.63 21.70
C PHE A 678 13.18 -20.57 22.89
N GLU A 679 13.02 -19.99 24.07
CA GLU A 679 12.48 -20.69 25.23
C GLU A 679 11.03 -21.11 24.94
N VAL A 680 10.71 -22.35 25.29
CA VAL A 680 9.42 -22.96 24.99
C VAL A 680 8.26 -22.17 25.59
N SER A 681 8.38 -21.76 26.86
CA SER A 681 7.31 -21.05 27.59
C SER A 681 6.92 -19.73 26.91
N THR A 682 7.93 -19.00 26.43
CA THR A 682 7.80 -17.69 25.80
C THR A 682 7.22 -17.82 24.39
N LEU A 683 7.69 -18.78 23.59
CA LEU A 683 7.16 -19.00 22.25
C LEU A 683 5.75 -19.61 22.26
N ASP A 684 5.42 -20.44 23.25
CA ASP A 684 4.06 -20.95 23.45
C ASP A 684 3.08 -19.80 23.67
N ARG A 685 3.42 -18.86 24.57
CA ARG A 685 2.64 -17.65 24.85
C ARG A 685 2.46 -16.78 23.62
N TRP A 686 3.51 -16.61 22.80
CA TRP A 686 3.42 -15.91 21.51
C TRP A 686 2.50 -16.62 20.51
N MET A 687 2.57 -17.94 20.45
CA MET A 687 1.73 -18.72 19.53
C MET A 687 0.27 -18.75 19.99
N GLU A 688 0.01 -18.58 21.28
CA GLU A 688 -1.33 -18.51 21.89
C GLU A 688 -1.88 -17.10 22.04
N SER A 689 -1.06 -16.05 21.91
CA SER A 689 -1.51 -14.65 22.06
C SER A 689 -2.60 -14.26 21.05
N ASP A 690 -3.55 -13.45 21.51
CA ASP A 690 -4.77 -13.12 20.78
C ASP A 690 -4.70 -11.80 19.99
N ASP A 691 -3.49 -11.26 19.74
CA ASP A 691 -3.25 -9.88 19.26
C ASP A 691 -3.97 -9.48 17.94
N ASN A 692 -4.57 -10.44 17.22
CA ASN A 692 -5.39 -10.20 16.04
C ASN A 692 -6.57 -11.18 15.97
N GLN A 693 -7.45 -11.20 16.99
CA GLN A 693 -8.54 -12.19 17.20
C GLN A 693 -9.35 -12.59 15.94
N SER A 694 -9.42 -11.74 14.92
CA SER A 694 -10.16 -12.02 13.69
C SER A 694 -9.31 -12.10 12.41
N ALA A 695 -8.00 -11.81 12.43
CA ALA A 695 -7.20 -11.73 11.21
C ALA A 695 -6.82 -13.12 10.66
N ILE A 696 -6.98 -13.27 9.35
CA ILE A 696 -6.64 -14.48 8.59
C ILE A 696 -5.19 -14.37 8.08
N LEU A 697 -4.23 -14.44 9.01
CA LEU A 697 -2.79 -14.42 8.71
C LEU A 697 -2.05 -15.52 9.50
N LEU A 698 -0.98 -16.06 8.91
CA LEU A 698 -0.07 -16.95 9.63
C LEU A 698 0.76 -16.17 10.65
N LYS A 699 0.89 -16.72 11.86
CA LYS A 699 1.84 -16.19 12.85
C LYS A 699 3.27 -16.32 12.34
N SER A 700 4.03 -15.26 12.49
CA SER A 700 5.40 -15.15 12.05
C SER A 700 6.38 -15.20 13.22
N CYS A 701 7.62 -15.53 12.91
CA CYS A 701 8.74 -15.46 13.83
C CYS A 701 8.84 -14.03 14.39
N PRO A 702 8.90 -13.84 15.72
CA PRO A 702 9.00 -12.52 16.34
C PRO A 702 10.15 -11.66 15.80
N LEU A 703 11.28 -12.31 15.50
CA LEU A 703 12.50 -11.66 15.02
C LEU A 703 12.50 -11.36 13.53
N CYS A 704 12.45 -12.39 12.70
CA CYS A 704 12.69 -12.26 11.26
C CYS A 704 11.41 -12.20 10.43
N LYS A 705 10.24 -12.19 11.08
CA LYS A 705 8.91 -12.20 10.47
C LYS A 705 8.65 -13.33 9.47
N THR A 706 9.51 -14.36 9.41
CA THR A 706 9.28 -15.57 8.61
C THR A 706 8.06 -16.32 9.15
N PRO A 707 7.06 -16.67 8.31
CA PRO A 707 5.87 -17.38 8.76
C PRO A 707 6.21 -18.77 9.31
N ILE A 708 5.68 -19.09 10.49
CA ILE A 708 5.93 -20.37 11.16
C ILE A 708 5.04 -21.44 10.54
N ARG A 709 5.63 -22.47 9.93
CA ARG A 709 4.90 -23.49 9.16
C ARG A 709 5.33 -24.92 9.47
N ARG A 710 6.62 -25.15 9.69
CA ARG A 710 7.22 -26.50 9.78
C ARG A 710 7.30 -27.04 11.19
N THR A 711 7.29 -26.18 12.20
CA THR A 711 7.43 -26.59 13.59
C THR A 711 6.23 -27.42 14.05
N HIS A 712 6.50 -28.68 14.40
CA HIS A 712 5.46 -29.67 14.67
C HIS A 712 4.62 -29.33 15.90
N ARG A 713 5.24 -28.82 16.97
CA ARG A 713 4.57 -28.34 18.20
C ARG A 713 3.35 -27.45 17.94
N TYR A 714 3.43 -26.57 16.95
CA TYR A 714 2.36 -25.61 16.61
C TYR A 714 1.52 -26.03 15.40
N ALA A 715 1.63 -27.29 14.96
CA ALA A 715 0.97 -27.75 13.74
C ALA A 715 -0.56 -27.57 13.77
N ASN A 716 -1.22 -27.68 14.92
CA ASN A 716 -2.68 -27.47 15.01
C ASN A 716 -3.07 -26.01 14.74
N ILE A 717 -2.37 -25.05 15.33
CA ILE A 717 -2.60 -23.60 15.12
C ILE A 717 -2.31 -23.24 13.65
N VAL A 718 -1.19 -23.72 13.12
CA VAL A 718 -0.80 -23.50 11.72
C VAL A 718 -1.82 -24.12 10.76
N LYS A 719 -2.29 -25.35 11.00
CA LYS A 719 -3.30 -26.02 10.17
C LYS A 719 -4.62 -25.26 10.15
N ALA A 720 -5.09 -24.80 11.31
CA ALA A 720 -6.33 -24.01 11.40
C ALA A 720 -6.22 -22.72 10.56
N LYS A 721 -5.14 -21.94 10.73
CA LYS A 721 -4.92 -20.72 9.96
C LYS A 721 -4.71 -20.96 8.46
N LEU A 722 -4.04 -22.06 8.09
CA LEU A 722 -3.91 -22.44 6.68
C LEU A 722 -5.25 -22.82 6.04
N GLN A 723 -6.19 -23.40 6.79
CA GLN A 723 -7.54 -23.70 6.29
C GLN A 723 -8.35 -22.42 6.06
N GLU A 724 -8.25 -21.43 6.95
CA GLU A 724 -8.89 -20.11 6.77
C GLU A 724 -8.35 -19.38 5.53
N ILE A 725 -7.01 -19.35 5.35
CA ILE A 725 -6.38 -18.77 4.15
C ILE A 725 -6.87 -19.48 2.88
N GLU A 726 -7.06 -20.79 2.92
CA GLU A 726 -7.54 -21.58 1.79
C GLU A 726 -9.00 -21.22 1.40
N GLN A 727 -9.84 -20.87 2.39
CA GLN A 727 -11.20 -20.39 2.14
C GLN A 727 -11.17 -19.02 1.45
N VAL A 728 -10.34 -18.09 1.93
CA VAL A 728 -10.16 -16.77 1.30
C VAL A 728 -9.66 -16.91 -0.14
N LYS A 729 -8.68 -17.79 -0.40
CA LYS A 729 -8.17 -18.02 -1.76
C LYS A 729 -9.25 -18.49 -2.74
N ARG A 730 -10.16 -19.37 -2.30
CA ARG A 730 -11.29 -19.82 -3.14
C ARG A 730 -12.22 -18.66 -3.49
N ARG A 731 -12.59 -17.83 -2.50
CA ARG A 731 -13.49 -16.69 -2.70
C ARG A 731 -12.91 -15.61 -3.59
N VAL A 732 -11.63 -15.28 -3.40
CA VAL A 732 -10.92 -14.32 -4.27
C VAL A 732 -10.81 -14.85 -5.70
N MET A 733 -10.52 -16.14 -5.88
CA MET A 733 -10.44 -16.77 -7.19
C MET A 733 -11.81 -16.80 -7.90
N ALA A 734 -12.89 -17.13 -7.18
CA ALA A 734 -14.24 -17.15 -7.71
C ALA A 734 -14.69 -15.75 -8.16
N ASN A 735 -14.50 -14.73 -7.30
CA ASN A 735 -14.81 -13.34 -7.65
C ASN A 735 -13.98 -12.83 -8.84
N TYR A 736 -12.70 -13.18 -8.90
CA TYR A 736 -11.84 -12.81 -10.03
C TYR A 736 -12.34 -13.39 -11.36
N LYS A 737 -12.74 -14.66 -11.38
CA LYS A 737 -13.33 -15.31 -12.56
C LYS A 737 -14.69 -14.72 -12.93
N THR A 738 -15.54 -14.45 -11.96
CA THR A 738 -16.83 -13.78 -12.17
C THR A 738 -16.65 -12.41 -12.81
N ASN A 739 -15.68 -11.61 -12.35
CA ASN A 739 -15.38 -10.31 -12.96
C ASN A 739 -14.89 -10.45 -14.42
N GLN A 740 -14.05 -11.44 -14.72
CA GLN A 740 -13.68 -11.73 -16.11
C GLN A 740 -14.89 -12.16 -16.93
N GLY A 741 -15.78 -12.99 -16.38
CA GLY A 741 -17.04 -13.39 -17.02
C GLY A 741 -17.88 -12.19 -17.43
N PHE A 742 -18.05 -11.20 -16.54
CA PHE A 742 -18.78 -9.96 -16.86
C PHE A 742 -18.07 -9.11 -17.92
N GLN A 743 -16.73 -9.06 -17.94
CA GLN A 743 -15.98 -8.38 -19.00
C GLN A 743 -16.20 -9.03 -20.37
N HIS A 744 -16.24 -10.37 -20.44
CA HIS A 744 -16.54 -11.10 -21.67
C HIS A 744 -18.00 -10.92 -22.11
N LEU A 745 -18.93 -10.84 -21.16
CA LEU A 745 -20.34 -10.55 -21.40
C LEU A 745 -20.52 -9.15 -22.01
N GLY A 746 -19.78 -8.15 -21.53
CA GLY A 746 -19.74 -6.81 -22.13
C GLY A 746 -19.21 -6.79 -23.58
N LYS A 747 -18.35 -7.75 -23.94
CA LYS A 747 -17.84 -7.96 -25.31
C LYS A 747 -18.75 -8.86 -26.18
N LYS A 748 -19.93 -9.24 -25.69
CA LYS A 748 -20.88 -10.18 -26.32
C LYS A 748 -20.30 -11.59 -26.60
N ASN A 749 -19.25 -11.98 -25.89
CA ASN A 749 -18.69 -13.32 -25.99
C ASN A 749 -19.36 -14.23 -24.95
N HIS A 750 -20.55 -14.72 -25.28
CA HIS A 750 -21.41 -15.43 -24.33
C HIS A 750 -20.85 -16.79 -23.90
N SER A 751 -20.24 -17.57 -24.80
CA SER A 751 -19.68 -18.89 -24.47
C SER A 751 -18.54 -18.81 -23.46
N ALA A 752 -17.55 -17.95 -23.70
CA ALA A 752 -16.43 -17.74 -22.79
C ALA A 752 -16.88 -17.16 -21.44
N ALA A 753 -17.89 -16.29 -21.44
CA ALA A 753 -18.46 -15.77 -20.20
C ALA A 753 -19.13 -16.88 -19.36
N ILE A 754 -19.92 -17.75 -19.99
CA ILE A 754 -20.58 -18.88 -19.33
C ILE A 754 -19.56 -19.87 -18.76
N GLU A 755 -18.49 -20.20 -19.50
CA GLU A 755 -17.40 -21.04 -19.01
C GLU A 755 -16.76 -20.45 -17.75
N LEU A 756 -16.39 -19.16 -17.77
CA LEU A 756 -15.78 -18.48 -16.63
C LEU A 756 -16.69 -18.43 -15.40
N PHE A 757 -17.99 -18.19 -15.58
CA PHE A 757 -18.96 -18.23 -14.48
C PHE A 757 -19.17 -19.65 -13.94
N THR A 758 -19.19 -20.66 -14.82
CA THR A 758 -19.31 -22.07 -14.43
C THR A 758 -18.10 -22.51 -13.62
N GLU A 759 -16.90 -22.11 -14.05
CA GLU A 759 -15.67 -22.34 -13.31
C GLU A 759 -15.63 -21.60 -11.96
N ALA A 760 -16.24 -20.42 -11.85
CA ALA A 760 -16.39 -19.72 -10.57
C ALA A 760 -17.30 -20.51 -9.61
N ILE A 761 -18.44 -21.01 -10.10
CA ILE A 761 -19.40 -21.83 -9.31
C ILE A 761 -18.77 -23.15 -8.85
N GLN A 762 -17.92 -23.78 -9.69
CA GLN A 762 -17.17 -24.98 -9.30
C GLN A 762 -16.19 -24.73 -8.15
N VAL A 763 -15.67 -23.51 -8.02
CA VAL A 763 -14.74 -23.12 -6.94
C VAL A 763 -15.52 -22.73 -5.67
N GLU A 764 -16.64 -22.03 -5.81
CA GLU A 764 -17.53 -21.58 -4.74
C GLU A 764 -19.00 -21.65 -5.19
N SER A 765 -19.73 -22.64 -4.69
CA SER A 765 -21.09 -22.96 -5.15
C SER A 765 -22.17 -21.96 -4.75
N GLY A 766 -21.89 -21.05 -3.82
CA GLY A 766 -22.85 -20.06 -3.29
C GLY A 766 -22.79 -18.68 -3.94
N LEU A 767 -22.14 -18.54 -5.10
CA LEU A 767 -21.87 -17.23 -5.70
C LEU A 767 -23.03 -16.76 -6.61
N PHE A 768 -23.99 -16.02 -6.03
CA PHE A 768 -25.17 -15.49 -6.75
C PHE A 768 -24.82 -14.71 -8.02
N GLN A 769 -23.75 -13.91 -7.98
CA GLN A 769 -23.29 -13.09 -9.10
C GLN A 769 -22.88 -13.91 -10.34
N ALA A 770 -22.33 -15.12 -10.15
CA ALA A 770 -21.99 -15.99 -11.26
C ALA A 770 -23.24 -16.62 -11.89
N HIS A 771 -24.22 -17.04 -11.06
CA HIS A 771 -25.52 -17.53 -11.57
C HIS A 771 -26.28 -16.45 -12.33
N LEU A 772 -26.27 -15.20 -11.84
CA LEU A 772 -26.87 -14.05 -12.51
C LEU A 772 -26.17 -13.74 -13.84
N GLY A 773 -24.84 -13.83 -13.87
CA GLY A 773 -24.02 -13.70 -15.08
C GLY A 773 -24.38 -14.74 -16.14
N ILE A 774 -24.54 -16.01 -15.76
CA ILE A 774 -24.96 -17.10 -16.66
C ILE A 774 -26.38 -16.86 -17.18
N GLY A 775 -27.33 -16.55 -16.29
CA GLY A 775 -28.72 -16.24 -16.69
C GLY A 775 -28.77 -15.07 -17.68
N THR A 776 -27.99 -14.02 -17.43
CA THR A 776 -27.88 -12.86 -18.34
C THR A 776 -27.27 -13.24 -19.69
N ALA A 777 -26.25 -14.09 -19.71
CA ALA A 777 -25.62 -14.56 -20.94
C ALA A 777 -26.59 -15.39 -21.79
N TYR A 778 -27.33 -16.32 -21.18
CA TYR A 778 -28.34 -17.13 -21.87
C TYR A 778 -29.52 -16.29 -22.37
N CYS A 779 -29.99 -15.31 -21.59
CA CYS A 779 -31.00 -14.35 -22.06
C CYS A 779 -30.52 -13.55 -23.28
N GLN A 780 -29.27 -13.10 -23.31
CA GLN A 780 -28.69 -12.39 -24.46
C GLN A 780 -28.50 -13.31 -25.67
N ALA A 781 -28.20 -14.59 -25.43
CA ALA A 781 -28.11 -15.64 -26.44
C ALA A 781 -29.48 -16.18 -26.91
N LYS A 782 -30.60 -15.67 -26.35
CA LYS A 782 -31.99 -16.10 -26.60
C LYS A 782 -32.30 -17.55 -26.21
N ASP A 783 -31.51 -18.16 -25.34
CA ASP A 783 -31.75 -19.50 -24.77
C ASP A 783 -32.45 -19.32 -23.40
N PHE A 784 -33.76 -19.08 -23.44
CA PHE A 784 -34.52 -18.65 -22.26
C PHE A 784 -34.77 -19.78 -21.26
N GLU A 785 -34.81 -21.05 -21.70
CA GLU A 785 -35.01 -22.20 -20.81
C GLU A 785 -33.86 -22.35 -19.82
N LYS A 786 -32.62 -22.37 -20.33
CA LYS A 786 -31.43 -22.44 -19.46
C LYS A 786 -31.26 -21.21 -18.59
N ALA A 787 -31.67 -20.04 -19.07
CA ALA A 787 -31.65 -18.82 -18.26
C ALA A 787 -32.56 -18.95 -17.03
N ILE A 788 -33.77 -19.48 -17.21
CA ILE A 788 -34.75 -19.64 -16.13
C ILE A 788 -34.24 -20.61 -15.05
N ASP A 789 -33.55 -21.69 -15.41
CA ASP A 789 -33.04 -22.65 -14.44
C ASP A 789 -31.97 -22.05 -13.51
N HIS A 790 -31.05 -21.25 -14.05
CA HIS A 790 -30.06 -20.53 -13.23
C HIS A 790 -30.69 -19.44 -12.36
N LEU A 791 -31.78 -18.80 -12.81
CA LEU A 791 -32.52 -17.80 -12.03
C LEU A 791 -33.36 -18.43 -10.92
N ARG A 792 -33.94 -19.62 -11.14
CA ARG A 792 -34.66 -20.39 -10.11
C ARG A 792 -33.74 -20.77 -8.95
N LEU A 793 -32.50 -21.16 -9.24
CA LEU A 793 -31.50 -21.47 -8.21
C LEU A 793 -31.18 -20.25 -7.31
N ILE A 794 -31.18 -19.03 -7.87
CA ILE A 794 -30.99 -17.78 -7.09
C ILE A 794 -32.19 -17.54 -6.15
N VAL A 795 -33.40 -17.75 -6.65
CA VAL A 795 -34.64 -17.56 -5.86
C VAL A 795 -34.75 -18.58 -4.72
N GLN A 796 -34.37 -19.83 -4.96
CA GLN A 796 -34.41 -20.89 -3.94
C GLN A 796 -33.35 -20.75 -2.83
N SER A 797 -32.24 -20.06 -3.10
CA SER A 797 -31.12 -19.91 -2.17
C SER A 797 -31.06 -18.54 -1.47
N SER A 798 -32.00 -17.63 -1.76
CA SER A 798 -32.14 -16.35 -1.07
C SER A 798 -32.77 -16.50 0.32
N PRO A 799 -32.29 -15.78 1.36
CA PRO A 799 -32.88 -15.77 2.70
C PRO A 799 -34.31 -15.22 2.75
N LEU A 800 -34.83 -14.67 1.63
CA LEU A 800 -36.21 -14.20 1.47
C LEU A 800 -37.15 -15.24 0.84
N SER A 801 -36.69 -16.48 0.61
CA SER A 801 -37.50 -17.52 -0.05
C SER A 801 -38.78 -17.88 0.73
N SER A 802 -38.77 -17.71 2.05
CA SER A 802 -39.96 -17.90 2.91
C SER A 802 -41.00 -16.78 2.78
N GLU A 803 -40.63 -15.59 2.32
CA GLU A 803 -41.58 -14.48 2.10
C GLU A 803 -42.23 -14.57 0.71
N ILE A 804 -41.49 -15.10 -0.28
CA ILE A 804 -41.97 -15.27 -1.66
C ILE A 804 -42.96 -16.44 -1.77
N SER A 805 -42.82 -17.50 -0.97
CA SER A 805 -43.80 -18.61 -0.94
C SER A 805 -45.18 -18.16 -0.43
N THR A 806 -45.25 -17.13 0.41
CA THR A 806 -46.50 -16.51 0.90
C THR A 806 -47.26 -15.71 -0.17
N ILE A 807 -46.61 -15.35 -1.29
CA ILE A 807 -47.27 -14.59 -2.39
C ILE A 807 -48.18 -15.50 -3.23
N ARG A 808 -48.14 -16.83 -3.03
CA ARG A 808 -49.10 -17.77 -3.60
C ARG A 808 -50.15 -18.22 -2.59
N SER A 809 -51.14 -17.36 -2.32
CA SER A 809 -52.52 -17.77 -1.99
C SER A 809 -53.36 -16.56 -1.55
N ASP A 810 -53.67 -15.64 -2.45
CA ASP A 810 -54.88 -14.81 -2.28
C ASP A 810 -55.56 -14.64 -3.64
N THR A 811 -56.04 -15.78 -4.13
CA THR A 811 -57.08 -15.85 -5.14
C THR A 811 -58.43 -15.54 -4.49
N SER A 812 -58.89 -14.30 -4.61
CA SER A 812 -60.34 -14.01 -4.51
C SER A 812 -60.70 -12.62 -5.04
N SER A 813 -60.85 -12.51 -6.36
CA SER A 813 -62.02 -11.90 -7.03
C SER A 813 -61.80 -11.81 -8.55
N SER A 814 -62.32 -12.81 -9.25
CA SER A 814 -62.81 -12.83 -10.64
C SER A 814 -62.46 -11.65 -11.58
N SER A 815 -61.57 -11.91 -12.55
CA SER A 815 -61.87 -11.76 -13.99
C SER A 815 -60.79 -12.45 -14.84
N SER A 816 -61.20 -13.52 -15.52
CA SER A 816 -60.57 -14.31 -16.59
C SER A 816 -59.04 -14.28 -16.80
N TYR A 817 -58.36 -15.34 -16.35
CA TYR A 817 -57.08 -15.77 -16.89
C TYR A 817 -57.26 -17.15 -17.53
N THR A 818 -57.24 -17.23 -18.85
CA THR A 818 -57.09 -18.49 -19.60
C THR A 818 -55.62 -18.63 -20.02
N PRO A 819 -54.95 -19.76 -19.71
CA PRO A 819 -53.60 -20.01 -20.22
C PRO A 819 -53.68 -20.34 -21.71
N LEU A 820 -52.85 -19.70 -22.53
CA LEU A 820 -52.68 -20.06 -23.95
C LEU A 820 -52.06 -21.47 -24.06
N PRO A 821 -52.56 -22.35 -24.95
CA PRO A 821 -52.01 -23.68 -25.15
C PRO A 821 -50.64 -23.64 -25.86
N SER A 822 -49.80 -24.61 -25.53
CA SER A 822 -48.39 -24.76 -25.91
C SER A 822 -48.11 -25.08 -27.40
N ASN A 823 -49.02 -24.78 -28.34
CA ASN A 823 -48.87 -25.13 -29.76
C ASN A 823 -49.32 -24.01 -30.73
N VAL A 824 -48.84 -22.77 -30.55
CA VAL A 824 -49.05 -21.72 -31.56
C VAL A 824 -47.71 -21.17 -32.04
N SER A 825 -47.50 -21.22 -33.36
CA SER A 825 -46.27 -20.74 -33.99
C SER A 825 -46.23 -19.19 -34.03
N PRO A 826 -45.04 -18.55 -33.90
CA PRO A 826 -44.93 -17.08 -33.82
C PRO A 826 -45.43 -16.32 -35.05
N SER A 827 -45.58 -16.99 -36.19
CA SER A 827 -46.05 -16.40 -37.45
C SER A 827 -47.55 -16.10 -37.47
N ASP A 828 -48.36 -16.84 -36.71
CA ASP A 828 -49.82 -16.62 -36.65
C ASP A 828 -50.22 -15.51 -35.65
N LEU A 829 -49.29 -15.10 -34.78
CA LEU A 829 -49.50 -14.08 -33.75
C LEU A 829 -49.48 -12.63 -34.27
N VAL A 830 -48.91 -12.42 -35.46
CA VAL A 830 -48.79 -11.07 -36.06
C VAL A 830 -50.07 -10.66 -36.80
N ALA A 831 -50.95 -11.60 -37.14
CA ALA A 831 -52.08 -11.32 -38.02
C ALA A 831 -53.40 -10.97 -37.30
N ASN A 832 -53.61 -11.34 -36.02
CA ASN A 832 -54.94 -11.16 -35.39
C ASN A 832 -54.99 -10.91 -33.87
N ALA A 833 -53.86 -10.69 -33.19
CA ALA A 833 -53.87 -10.39 -31.75
C ALA A 833 -53.58 -8.90 -31.53
N GLY A 834 -54.65 -8.11 -31.43
CA GLY A 834 -54.59 -6.68 -31.17
C GLY A 834 -53.77 -6.32 -29.94
N VAL A 835 -53.31 -5.06 -29.93
CA VAL A 835 -52.52 -4.27 -28.94
C VAL A 835 -52.41 -4.85 -27.51
N GLU A 836 -53.47 -5.46 -26.99
CA GLU A 836 -53.55 -6.10 -25.67
C GLU A 836 -52.58 -7.28 -25.46
N LEU A 837 -52.36 -8.14 -26.46
CA LEU A 837 -51.41 -9.27 -26.34
C LEU A 837 -49.95 -8.80 -26.35
N ALA A 838 -49.66 -7.74 -27.12
CA ALA A 838 -48.34 -7.11 -27.14
C ALA A 838 -48.03 -6.44 -25.79
N ILE A 839 -49.01 -5.77 -25.19
CA ILE A 839 -48.89 -5.17 -23.85
C ILE A 839 -48.61 -6.25 -22.79
N GLN A 840 -49.34 -7.37 -22.82
CA GLN A 840 -49.11 -8.47 -21.86
C GLN A 840 -47.72 -9.09 -22.01
N ALA A 841 -47.24 -9.30 -23.23
CA ALA A 841 -45.89 -9.81 -23.48
C ALA A 841 -44.81 -8.83 -23.00
N MET A 842 -45.01 -7.52 -23.21
CA MET A 842 -44.09 -6.47 -22.75
C MET A 842 -44.06 -6.34 -21.23
N VAL A 843 -45.19 -6.49 -20.55
CA VAL A 843 -45.29 -6.49 -19.08
C VAL A 843 -44.57 -7.71 -18.47
N GLN A 844 -44.76 -8.90 -19.05
CA GLN A 844 -44.03 -10.09 -18.61
C GLN A 844 -42.52 -9.96 -18.83
N TRP A 845 -42.12 -9.29 -19.91
CA TRP A 845 -40.71 -9.03 -20.18
C TRP A 845 -40.11 -7.98 -19.25
N ALA A 846 -40.87 -6.94 -18.89
CA ALA A 846 -40.48 -5.97 -17.86
C ALA A 846 -40.30 -6.65 -16.50
N LEU A 847 -41.19 -7.56 -16.12
CA LEU A 847 -41.08 -8.36 -14.89
C LEU A 847 -39.85 -9.29 -14.90
N ALA A 848 -39.53 -9.89 -16.05
CA ALA A 848 -38.30 -10.66 -16.21
C ALA A 848 -37.05 -9.78 -16.09
N LEU A 849 -37.09 -8.54 -16.60
CA LEU A 849 -35.99 -7.58 -16.52
C LEU A 849 -35.81 -7.01 -15.11
N THR A 850 -36.87 -6.79 -14.33
CA THR A 850 -36.76 -6.42 -12.91
C THR A 850 -36.13 -7.55 -12.10
N ASN A 851 -36.47 -8.80 -12.38
CA ASN A 851 -35.83 -9.96 -11.77
C ASN A 851 -34.34 -10.10 -12.17
N LEU A 852 -33.98 -9.64 -13.38
CA LEU A 852 -32.60 -9.62 -13.89
C LEU A 852 -31.83 -8.33 -13.54
N GLN A 853 -32.35 -7.49 -12.63
CA GLN A 853 -31.76 -6.22 -12.20
C GLN A 853 -31.52 -5.17 -13.30
N LYS A 854 -32.21 -5.28 -14.45
CA LYS A 854 -32.12 -4.32 -15.58
C LYS A 854 -33.25 -3.29 -15.50
N PHE A 855 -33.31 -2.58 -14.37
CA PHE A 855 -34.43 -1.72 -13.99
C PHE A 855 -34.69 -0.56 -14.96
N ALA A 856 -33.65 0.05 -15.55
CA ALA A 856 -33.85 1.16 -16.49
C ALA A 856 -34.56 0.73 -17.79
N ALA A 857 -34.27 -0.47 -18.28
CA ALA A 857 -34.95 -1.02 -19.45
C ALA A 857 -36.38 -1.46 -19.12
N ALA A 858 -36.60 -2.03 -17.92
CA ALA A 858 -37.92 -2.38 -17.43
C ALA A 858 -38.82 -1.14 -17.28
N VAL A 859 -38.31 -0.03 -16.73
CA VAL A 859 -39.04 1.24 -16.58
C VAL A 859 -39.43 1.81 -17.95
N ALA A 860 -38.51 1.84 -18.91
CA ALA A 860 -38.81 2.34 -20.26
C ALA A 860 -39.89 1.51 -20.98
N ILE A 861 -39.88 0.19 -20.79
CA ILE A 861 -40.91 -0.71 -21.33
C ILE A 861 -42.26 -0.45 -20.66
N CYS A 862 -42.29 -0.32 -19.33
CA CYS A 862 -43.51 0.02 -18.60
C CYS A 862 -44.04 1.42 -18.97
N GLU A 863 -43.16 2.39 -19.24
CA GLU A 863 -43.55 3.73 -19.73
C GLU A 863 -44.17 3.69 -21.12
N ALA A 864 -43.61 2.88 -22.02
CA ALA A 864 -44.18 2.66 -23.34
C ALA A 864 -45.56 1.99 -23.25
N VAL A 865 -45.73 1.03 -22.35
CA VAL A 865 -47.03 0.39 -22.08
C VAL A 865 -48.04 1.39 -21.51
N LEU A 866 -47.65 2.21 -20.52
CA LEU A 866 -48.52 3.21 -19.90
C LEU A 866 -48.87 4.38 -20.83
N GLY A 867 -48.05 4.64 -21.85
CA GLY A 867 -48.36 5.59 -22.92
C GLY A 867 -49.51 5.12 -23.83
N HIS A 868 -49.74 3.81 -23.92
CA HIS A 868 -50.80 3.20 -24.72
C HIS A 868 -52.03 2.81 -23.88
N ASP A 869 -51.82 2.26 -22.68
CA ASP A 869 -52.86 1.91 -21.71
C ASP A 869 -52.53 2.53 -20.34
N PRO A 870 -52.99 3.76 -20.07
CA PRO A 870 -52.71 4.47 -18.83
C PRO A 870 -53.32 3.81 -17.59
N GLY A 871 -54.30 2.90 -17.78
CA GLY A 871 -55.00 2.18 -16.71
C GLY A 871 -54.32 0.86 -16.31
N ASN A 872 -53.19 0.50 -16.92
CA ASN A 872 -52.56 -0.79 -16.69
C ASN A 872 -51.87 -0.86 -15.31
N GLU A 873 -52.61 -1.36 -14.32
CA GLU A 873 -52.16 -1.42 -12.92
C GLU A 873 -50.86 -2.22 -12.74
N ASN A 874 -50.64 -3.26 -13.56
CA ASN A 874 -49.42 -4.06 -13.50
C ASN A 874 -48.20 -3.28 -14.00
N ALA A 875 -48.32 -2.52 -15.09
CA ALA A 875 -47.23 -1.68 -15.60
C ALA A 875 -46.91 -0.52 -14.63
N VAL A 876 -47.92 0.09 -13.98
CA VAL A 876 -47.71 1.11 -12.93
C VAL A 876 -46.98 0.50 -11.73
N ARG A 877 -47.39 -0.67 -11.28
CA ARG A 877 -46.79 -1.35 -10.13
C ARG A 877 -45.35 -1.77 -10.39
N ILE A 878 -45.09 -2.41 -11.52
CA ILE A 878 -43.74 -2.84 -11.93
C ILE A 878 -42.83 -1.64 -12.16
N LYS A 879 -43.33 -0.55 -12.76
CA LYS A 879 -42.57 0.69 -12.90
C LYS A 879 -42.19 1.27 -11.52
N SER A 880 -43.15 1.38 -10.60
CA SER A 880 -42.93 1.88 -9.24
C SER A 880 -41.94 1.03 -8.44
N GLU A 881 -42.02 -0.29 -8.55
CA GLU A 881 -41.06 -1.20 -7.92
C GLU A 881 -39.68 -1.14 -8.57
N ALA A 882 -39.60 -1.12 -9.90
CA ALA A 882 -38.34 -0.97 -10.63
C ALA A 882 -37.66 0.37 -10.34
N GLU A 883 -38.42 1.46 -10.16
CA GLU A 883 -37.90 2.78 -9.78
C GLU A 883 -37.44 2.83 -8.32
N LYS A 884 -38.18 2.19 -7.40
CA LYS A 884 -37.75 2.03 -6.00
C LYS A 884 -36.48 1.19 -5.90
N MET A 885 -36.40 0.08 -6.63
CA MET A 885 -35.24 -0.81 -6.65
C MET A 885 -34.05 -0.18 -7.38
N LYS A 886 -34.28 0.63 -8.42
CA LYS A 886 -33.23 1.43 -9.06
C LYS A 886 -32.59 2.39 -8.04
N ARG A 887 -33.37 3.02 -7.17
CA ARG A 887 -32.85 3.90 -6.11
C ARG A 887 -32.13 3.15 -5.00
N SER A 888 -32.57 1.95 -4.61
CA SER A 888 -31.87 1.12 -3.62
C SER A 888 -30.58 0.52 -4.20
N VAL A 889 -30.57 0.16 -5.48
CA VAL A 889 -29.37 -0.33 -6.19
C VAL A 889 -28.42 0.79 -6.56
N GLU A 890 -28.86 2.03 -6.73
CA GLU A 890 -27.94 3.19 -6.84
C GLU A 890 -27.22 3.46 -5.51
N ILE A 891 -27.86 3.17 -4.37
CA ILE A 891 -27.24 3.22 -3.04
C ILE A 891 -26.29 2.03 -2.83
N GLU A 892 -26.68 0.81 -3.20
CA GLU A 892 -25.77 -0.35 -3.22
C GLU A 892 -24.68 -0.24 -4.30
N ALA A 893 -24.86 0.50 -5.41
CA ALA A 893 -23.86 0.68 -6.48
C ALA A 893 -22.77 1.70 -6.10
N VAL A 894 -23.03 2.57 -5.12
CA VAL A 894 -22.01 3.38 -4.46
C VAL A 894 -21.18 2.51 -3.52
N GLU A 895 -21.79 1.54 -2.82
CA GLU A 895 -21.10 0.54 -1.99
C GLU A 895 -20.42 -0.57 -2.82
N LEU A 896 -20.98 -0.97 -3.97
CA LEU A 896 -20.39 -1.94 -4.90
C LEU A 896 -19.22 -1.35 -5.67
N ARG A 897 -19.18 -0.03 -5.91
CA ARG A 897 -17.96 0.64 -6.43
C ARG A 897 -16.81 0.56 -5.43
N ALA A 898 -17.10 0.59 -4.13
CA ALA A 898 -16.12 0.35 -3.07
C ALA A 898 -15.70 -1.13 -2.99
N ALA A 899 -16.62 -2.07 -3.21
CA ALA A 899 -16.31 -3.51 -3.26
C ALA A 899 -15.58 -3.97 -4.53
N LEU A 900 -15.79 -3.28 -5.67
CA LEU A 900 -15.15 -3.57 -6.95
C LEU A 900 -13.74 -2.93 -7.08
N GLY A 901 -13.37 -2.01 -6.18
CA GLY A 901 -12.10 -1.26 -6.21
C GLY A 901 -11.07 -1.63 -5.13
N SER A 902 -11.44 -2.44 -4.13
CA SER A 902 -10.61 -2.64 -2.93
C SER A 902 -10.17 -4.09 -2.77
N VAL A 903 -9.23 -4.52 -3.62
CA VAL A 903 -8.48 -5.78 -3.40
C VAL A 903 -7.13 -5.49 -2.74
N GLY A 904 -7.14 -4.67 -1.69
CA GLY A 904 -6.06 -4.64 -0.72
C GLY A 904 -6.63 -4.34 0.64
N GLY A 905 -6.19 -5.11 1.63
CA GLY A 905 -6.76 -5.11 2.95
C GLY A 905 -6.46 -6.39 3.71
N THR A 906 -6.39 -6.30 5.03
CA THR A 906 -6.27 -7.49 5.89
C THR A 906 -7.62 -8.19 5.96
N TRP A 907 -7.62 -9.52 5.82
CA TRP A 907 -8.84 -10.33 5.85
C TRP A 907 -9.21 -10.72 7.27
N TYR A 908 -10.50 -10.61 7.59
CA TYR A 908 -11.04 -10.85 8.91
C TYR A 908 -12.20 -11.85 8.89
N LYS A 909 -12.48 -12.45 10.04
CA LYS A 909 -13.63 -13.34 10.27
C LYS A 909 -14.54 -12.74 11.35
N CYS A 910 -15.85 -12.74 11.11
CA CYS A 910 -16.85 -12.30 12.09
C CYS A 910 -17.06 -13.36 13.20
N PRO A 911 -17.72 -13.04 14.33
CA PRO A 911 -18.00 -14.01 15.40
C PRO A 911 -18.75 -15.26 14.94
N ASN A 912 -19.61 -15.12 13.94
CA ASN A 912 -20.38 -16.22 13.34
C ASN A 912 -19.66 -16.90 12.15
N GLY A 913 -18.43 -16.48 11.85
CA GLY A 913 -17.55 -17.16 10.92
C GLY A 913 -17.53 -16.67 9.47
N HIS A 914 -18.26 -15.60 9.13
CA HIS A 914 -18.24 -14.98 7.81
C HIS A 914 -16.98 -14.14 7.58
N ILE A 915 -16.44 -14.19 6.36
CA ILE A 915 -15.17 -13.57 5.98
C ILE A 915 -15.43 -12.18 5.39
N TYR A 916 -14.70 -11.15 5.84
CA TYR A 916 -14.75 -9.78 5.32
C TYR A 916 -13.33 -9.19 5.18
N VAL A 917 -13.20 -8.05 4.50
CA VAL A 917 -11.93 -7.36 4.22
C VAL A 917 -11.99 -5.91 4.65
N VAL A 918 -10.89 -5.36 5.18
CA VAL A 918 -10.76 -3.94 5.57
C VAL A 918 -9.80 -3.26 4.61
N GLY A 919 -10.30 -2.30 3.81
CA GLY A 919 -9.60 -1.75 2.65
C GLY A 919 -8.49 -0.74 2.93
N GLU A 920 -8.53 -0.06 4.08
CA GLU A 920 -7.56 0.96 4.49
C GLU A 920 -6.72 0.49 5.69
N CYS A 921 -5.44 0.84 5.67
CA CYS A 921 -4.38 0.58 6.67
C CYS A 921 -4.66 -0.49 7.76
N GLY A 922 -4.42 -1.77 7.42
CA GLY A 922 -3.94 -2.80 8.36
C GLY A 922 -4.95 -3.41 9.33
N ARG A 923 -5.87 -2.65 9.94
CA ARG A 923 -6.81 -3.09 10.99
C ARG A 923 -8.16 -2.37 10.95
N PRO A 924 -9.28 -3.02 11.34
CA PRO A 924 -10.60 -2.37 11.36
C PRO A 924 -10.65 -1.31 12.46
N MET A 925 -10.68 -0.03 12.07
CA MET A 925 -10.80 1.13 12.97
C MET A 925 -12.25 1.58 13.20
N GLU A 926 -13.21 0.97 12.49
CA GLU A 926 -14.63 1.27 12.57
C GLU A 926 -15.43 0.00 12.89
N GLN A 927 -16.48 0.15 13.69
CA GLN A 927 -17.47 -0.91 13.89
C GLN A 927 -18.50 -0.88 12.76
N SER A 928 -18.79 -2.04 12.20
CA SER A 928 -19.79 -2.24 11.15
C SER A 928 -20.59 -3.52 11.41
N ARG A 929 -21.55 -3.84 10.54
CA ARG A 929 -22.35 -5.07 10.62
C ARG A 929 -21.94 -6.03 9.51
N CYS A 930 -21.79 -7.30 9.87
CA CYS A 930 -21.54 -8.35 8.89
C CYS A 930 -22.68 -8.40 7.87
N PRO A 931 -22.43 -8.30 6.56
CA PRO A 931 -23.48 -8.34 5.54
C PRO A 931 -24.27 -9.66 5.57
N ASP A 932 -23.60 -10.75 5.94
CA ASP A 932 -24.16 -12.10 5.86
C ASP A 932 -24.95 -12.51 7.13
N CYS A 933 -24.64 -11.92 8.30
CA CYS A 933 -25.31 -12.32 9.55
C CYS A 933 -25.60 -11.19 10.53
N THR A 934 -25.37 -9.95 10.13
CA THR A 934 -25.59 -8.73 10.92
C THR A 934 -24.83 -8.61 12.24
N ALA A 935 -24.01 -9.62 12.59
CA ALA A 935 -23.14 -9.58 13.76
C ALA A 935 -22.19 -8.38 13.69
N VAL A 936 -21.91 -7.77 14.84
CA VAL A 936 -20.98 -6.65 14.93
C VAL A 936 -19.59 -7.13 14.51
N ILE A 937 -19.01 -6.43 13.53
CA ILE A 937 -17.67 -6.65 13.01
C ILE A 937 -16.86 -5.36 13.10
N GLY A 938 -15.54 -5.49 13.05
CA GLY A 938 -14.64 -4.37 13.28
C GLY A 938 -14.55 -3.93 14.74
N GLY A 939 -13.87 -2.82 14.99
CA GLY A 939 -13.56 -2.36 16.34
C GLY A 939 -13.20 -0.88 16.34
N SER A 940 -13.35 -0.22 17.48
CA SER A 940 -13.07 1.22 17.67
C SER A 940 -11.73 1.48 18.37
N HIS A 941 -10.96 0.43 18.68
CA HIS A 941 -9.76 0.47 19.52
C HIS A 941 -8.61 -0.28 18.87
N HIS A 942 -7.91 0.37 17.95
CA HIS A 942 -6.67 -0.14 17.37
C HIS A 942 -5.55 0.87 17.37
#